data_AF-A0A1E5URD5-F1
#
_entry.id   AF-A0A1E5URD5-F1
#
_cell.length_a   1.000
_cell.length_b   1.000
_cell.length_c   1.000
_cell.angle_alpha   90.00
_cell.angle_beta   90.00
_cell.angle_gamma   90.00
#
_symmetry.space_group_name_H-M   'P 1'
#
loop_
_entity.id
_entity.type
_entity.pdbx_description
1 polymer ?
#
loop_
_entity_poly.entity_id
_entity_poly.type
_entity_poly.pdbx_seq_one_letter_code
_entity_poly.pdbx_strand_id
1 'polypeptide(L)'
;MPPSSRSLDDALAAARPFLRGEEAQVDPALPGLAAVLRAAGAGECWHKHGTFLAHLLDVYRILRLWRAPDAVARCGLYHSAYSNSYVNLAIFQPDTGRAHVAAVVGAQAERLVHLFCVVPRQQLIHDDLLFHYTDQDLVDDLARSQASLQDARRGVFHHDEPWRRKIQRLLPAAGITVKHIRTGEDVALSRRVAASFLLMTMADFSDQLFDWQDRLFDNTNGRLEYRGNTWTSLWPGTGKPGLWVTSISRMGALYTLILREEEIYIGHRAHASTDEGGDSSADRDEDIDLVIPPVFDGCTKVLNADDQKVARDLYWEVVCTGDEASDWLKVEQLLQQSIAKNPFVGEPYLVLAQVYLNMERYCDAQVQAEEGLKLLLEWGSSWDKRMPWEGWVSWGRAMLTKAKLIDHLAASDISIKNAREISTFDTSEPWRKKLCSLLPPKGIEASHFKTGEPISLSRRTIALFILMTIIDICDQYIDYQDKLYANENGRLEFCGDNWGALWPGTCKPGLWMNAASRLAVLYNLILRDEELYMQERNKMGETIRLGRDEDVELVIPPVFKYCTKVLDPNEQIAARDLYWEAICSDDRKDRDWEKVERTLLESIKKNPFVGEPHLALAQVYLNMERYEEAKKEAEEGLKLLLEWGISWDKRMTWEVWVSWGRVMLDKAKENEWPHSAAGITNLGLVK
;
A
#
# COMPACT_ATOMS: atom_id res chain seq x y z
N MET A 1 -21.79 25.34 -7.03
CA MET A 1 -21.14 25.43 -5.71
C MET A 1 -19.97 24.45 -5.72
N PRO A 2 -18.84 24.69 -5.02
CA PRO A 2 -17.92 23.61 -4.74
C PRO A 2 -18.71 22.49 -4.06
N PRO A 3 -18.48 21.20 -4.39
CA PRO A 3 -19.13 20.12 -3.67
C PRO A 3 -18.85 20.31 -2.18
N SER A 4 -19.89 20.31 -1.35
CA SER A 4 -19.72 20.30 0.11
C SER A 4 -18.83 19.11 0.47
N SER A 5 -17.79 19.32 1.30
CA SER A 5 -16.97 18.19 1.80
C SER A 5 -17.92 17.13 2.35
N ARG A 6 -17.69 15.85 2.02
CA ARG A 6 -18.57 14.79 2.50
C ARG A 6 -18.53 14.75 4.03
N SER A 7 -19.67 14.45 4.64
CA SER A 7 -19.63 14.04 6.04
C SER A 7 -18.82 12.74 6.16
N LEU A 8 -18.23 12.47 7.32
CA LEU A 8 -17.51 11.21 7.56
C LEU A 8 -18.42 9.99 7.28
N ASP A 9 -19.70 10.07 7.64
CA ASP A 9 -20.68 9.01 7.41
C ASP A 9 -20.93 8.76 5.92
N ASP A 10 -21.07 9.82 5.11
CA ASP A 10 -21.23 9.70 3.65
C ASP A 10 -19.97 9.13 2.98
N ALA A 11 -18.79 9.54 3.45
CA ALA A 11 -17.51 9.03 2.96
C ALA A 11 -17.35 7.53 3.30
N LEU A 12 -17.67 7.14 4.53
CA LEU A 12 -17.69 5.73 4.97
C LEU A 12 -18.72 4.91 4.21
N ALA A 13 -19.91 5.45 3.94
CA ALA A 13 -20.95 4.76 3.17
C ALA A 13 -20.48 4.47 1.73
N ALA A 14 -19.81 5.43 1.09
CA ALA A 14 -19.25 5.25 -0.25
C ALA A 14 -18.08 4.24 -0.30
N ALA A 15 -17.26 4.21 0.76
CA ALA A 15 -16.11 3.31 0.88
C ALA A 15 -16.46 1.87 1.30
N ARG A 16 -17.59 1.69 1.99
CA ARG A 16 -17.99 0.43 2.62
C ARG A 16 -18.00 -0.77 1.68
N PRO A 17 -18.48 -0.68 0.42
CA PRO A 17 -18.44 -1.82 -0.49
C PRO A 17 -17.01 -2.34 -0.73
N PHE A 18 -16.03 -1.44 -0.90
CA PHE A 18 -14.63 -1.81 -1.07
C PHE A 18 -14.06 -2.49 0.17
N LEU A 19 -14.32 -1.91 1.35
CA LEU A 19 -13.87 -2.47 2.64
C LEU A 19 -14.44 -3.87 2.93
N ARG A 20 -15.57 -4.23 2.30
CA ARG A 20 -16.24 -5.52 2.49
C ARG A 20 -15.97 -6.53 1.37
N GLY A 21 -15.27 -6.13 0.31
CA GLY A 21 -15.17 -6.93 -0.91
C GLY A 21 -16.51 -7.08 -1.65
N GLU A 22 -17.47 -6.18 -1.41
CA GLU A 22 -18.80 -6.15 -2.03
C GLU A 22 -18.77 -5.33 -3.35
N GLU A 23 -17.74 -5.55 -4.16
CA GLU A 23 -17.41 -4.81 -5.39
C GLU A 23 -18.59 -4.63 -6.37
N ALA A 24 -19.47 -5.64 -6.47
CA ALA A 24 -20.65 -5.61 -7.32
C ALA A 24 -21.68 -4.53 -6.94
N GLN A 25 -21.67 -4.04 -5.69
CA GLN A 25 -22.52 -2.93 -5.26
C GLN A 25 -22.04 -1.58 -5.80
N VAL A 26 -20.74 -1.46 -6.15
CA VAL A 26 -20.17 -0.26 -6.73
C VAL A 26 -20.42 -0.24 -8.23
N ASP A 27 -20.10 -1.35 -8.90
CA ASP A 27 -20.31 -1.57 -10.33
C ASP A 27 -20.58 -3.07 -10.53
N PRO A 28 -21.78 -3.45 -11.00
CA PRO A 28 -22.14 -4.85 -11.19
C PRO A 28 -21.19 -5.61 -12.13
N ALA A 29 -20.47 -4.91 -13.01
CA ALA A 29 -19.50 -5.53 -13.91
C ALA A 29 -18.14 -5.80 -13.26
N LEU A 30 -17.80 -5.12 -12.16
CA LEU A 30 -16.45 -5.11 -11.57
C LEU A 30 -15.89 -6.51 -11.26
N PRO A 31 -16.64 -7.46 -10.66
CA PRO A 31 -16.11 -8.81 -10.43
C PRO A 31 -15.70 -9.52 -11.73
N GLY A 32 -16.47 -9.33 -12.81
CA GLY A 32 -16.17 -9.88 -14.13
C GLY A 32 -14.96 -9.21 -14.78
N LEU A 33 -14.86 -7.89 -14.67
CA LEU A 33 -13.69 -7.12 -15.11
C LEU A 33 -12.41 -7.59 -14.40
N ALA A 34 -12.44 -7.68 -13.07
CA ALA A 34 -11.31 -8.14 -12.27
C ALA A 34 -10.94 -9.59 -12.57
N ALA A 35 -11.91 -10.47 -12.84
CA ALA A 35 -11.65 -11.85 -13.24
C ALA A 35 -10.86 -11.97 -14.56
N VAL A 36 -11.14 -11.09 -15.54
CA VAL A 36 -10.39 -11.03 -16.80
C VAL A 36 -8.93 -10.64 -16.57
N LEU A 37 -8.68 -9.64 -15.72
CA LEU A 37 -7.31 -9.22 -15.36
C LEU A 37 -6.55 -10.32 -14.59
N ARG A 38 -7.22 -10.99 -13.64
CA ARG A 38 -6.65 -12.14 -12.91
C ARG A 38 -6.27 -13.27 -13.87
N ALA A 39 -7.17 -13.65 -14.78
CA ALA A 39 -6.95 -14.70 -15.76
C ALA A 39 -5.78 -14.38 -16.71
N ALA A 40 -5.49 -13.10 -16.92
CA ALA A 40 -4.38 -12.64 -17.75
C ALA A 40 -3.06 -12.45 -16.95
N GLY A 41 -3.00 -12.87 -15.69
CA GLY A 41 -1.78 -12.88 -14.89
C GLY A 41 -1.43 -11.55 -14.21
N ALA A 42 -2.33 -10.56 -14.19
CA ALA A 42 -2.06 -9.25 -13.61
C ALA A 42 -1.64 -9.29 -12.13
N GLY A 43 -2.13 -10.29 -11.38
CA GLY A 43 -1.78 -10.49 -9.97
C GLY A 43 -0.36 -11.00 -9.73
N GLU A 44 0.31 -11.48 -10.78
CA GLU A 44 1.68 -12.00 -10.73
C GLU A 44 2.72 -10.99 -11.25
N CYS A 45 2.26 -9.83 -11.70
CA CYS A 45 3.09 -8.80 -12.29
C CYS A 45 3.55 -7.82 -11.21
N TRP A 46 4.86 -7.64 -11.04
CA TRP A 46 5.41 -6.61 -10.16
C TRP A 46 5.04 -5.22 -10.69
N HIS A 47 4.58 -4.34 -9.80
CA HIS A 47 4.26 -2.95 -10.14
C HIS A 47 4.55 -2.01 -8.97
N LYS A 48 5.84 -1.67 -8.79
CA LYS A 48 6.35 -0.67 -7.84
C LYS A 48 6.01 -0.97 -6.38
N HIS A 49 4.86 -0.52 -5.89
CA HIS A 49 4.39 -0.72 -4.51
C HIS A 49 3.56 -2.00 -4.34
N GLY A 50 2.93 -2.48 -5.42
CA GLY A 50 1.98 -3.58 -5.36
C GLY A 50 2.15 -4.58 -6.50
N THR A 51 1.20 -5.50 -6.59
CA THR A 51 0.98 -6.23 -7.85
C THR A 51 0.23 -5.32 -8.81
N PHE A 52 0.38 -5.57 -10.10
CA PHE A 52 -0.30 -4.75 -11.10
C PHE A 52 -1.82 -4.83 -10.98
N LEU A 53 -2.37 -6.01 -10.64
CA LEU A 53 -3.80 -6.15 -10.35
C LEU A 53 -4.25 -5.27 -9.17
N ALA A 54 -3.51 -5.29 -8.05
CA ALA A 54 -3.85 -4.49 -6.88
C ALA A 54 -3.90 -3.00 -7.24
N HIS A 55 -2.85 -2.52 -7.90
CA HIS A 55 -2.78 -1.15 -8.40
C HIS A 55 -3.97 -0.75 -9.28
N LEU A 56 -4.35 -1.59 -10.25
CA LEU A 56 -5.48 -1.31 -11.13
C LEU A 56 -6.82 -1.22 -10.37
N LEU A 57 -7.01 -2.09 -9.36
CA LEU A 57 -8.19 -2.06 -8.49
C LEU A 57 -8.18 -0.84 -7.57
N ASP A 58 -7.01 -0.44 -7.06
CA ASP A 58 -6.84 0.73 -6.22
C ASP A 58 -7.12 2.04 -6.98
N VAL A 59 -6.59 2.18 -8.21
CA VAL A 59 -6.91 3.31 -9.10
C VAL A 59 -8.41 3.36 -9.41
N TYR A 60 -9.04 2.21 -9.66
CA TYR A 60 -10.49 2.14 -9.83
C TYR A 60 -11.23 2.64 -8.57
N ARG A 61 -10.84 2.16 -7.38
CA ARG A 61 -11.42 2.59 -6.10
C ARG A 61 -11.31 4.10 -5.93
N ILE A 62 -10.14 4.68 -6.16
CA ILE A 62 -9.89 6.12 -6.05
C ILE A 62 -10.82 6.89 -7.00
N LEU A 63 -10.87 6.50 -8.27
CA LEU A 63 -11.73 7.16 -9.27
C LEU A 63 -13.22 7.06 -8.91
N ARG A 64 -13.69 5.92 -8.41
CA ARG A 64 -15.09 5.76 -7.95
C ARG A 64 -15.40 6.60 -6.72
N LEU A 65 -14.48 6.65 -5.75
CA LEU A 65 -14.64 7.51 -4.57
C LEU A 65 -14.64 8.99 -4.96
N TRP A 66 -13.92 9.37 -6.01
CA TRP A 66 -13.98 10.71 -6.63
C TRP A 66 -15.19 10.93 -7.55
N ARG A 67 -16.05 9.92 -7.71
CA ARG A 67 -17.26 9.92 -8.56
C ARG A 67 -16.97 10.04 -10.06
N ALA A 68 -15.82 9.58 -10.51
CA ALA A 68 -15.52 9.52 -11.93
C ALA A 68 -16.60 8.69 -12.67
N PRO A 69 -17.00 9.10 -13.89
CA PRO A 69 -17.97 8.35 -14.68
C PRO A 69 -17.51 6.92 -14.95
N ASP A 70 -18.45 5.99 -15.18
CA ASP A 70 -18.17 4.57 -15.39
C ASP A 70 -17.08 4.32 -16.45
N ALA A 71 -17.14 5.04 -17.58
CA ALA A 71 -16.15 4.90 -18.65
C ALA A 71 -14.74 5.31 -18.20
N VAL A 72 -14.61 6.37 -17.38
CA VAL A 72 -13.33 6.86 -16.86
C VAL A 72 -12.82 5.95 -15.75
N ALA A 73 -13.68 5.51 -14.84
CA ALA A 73 -13.30 4.57 -13.79
C ALA A 73 -12.83 3.23 -14.37
N ARG A 74 -13.59 2.65 -15.32
CA ARG A 74 -13.19 1.42 -16.04
C ARG A 74 -11.96 1.63 -16.92
N CYS A 75 -11.76 2.83 -17.47
CA CYS A 75 -10.49 3.20 -18.10
C CYS A 75 -9.36 3.10 -17.08
N GLY A 76 -9.50 3.67 -15.88
CA GLY A 76 -8.55 3.51 -14.77
C GLY A 76 -8.23 2.06 -14.42
N LEU A 77 -9.23 1.17 -14.39
CA LEU A 77 -9.02 -0.26 -14.15
C LEU A 77 -8.22 -0.96 -15.25
N TYR A 78 -8.21 -0.44 -16.48
CA TYR A 78 -7.52 -1.04 -17.63
C TYR A 78 -6.46 -0.13 -18.25
N HIS A 79 -6.05 0.95 -17.57
CA HIS A 79 -5.30 2.07 -18.17
C HIS A 79 -3.89 1.69 -18.67
N SER A 80 -3.42 0.51 -18.29
CA SER A 80 -2.12 -0.03 -18.66
C SER A 80 -2.25 -1.39 -19.38
N ALA A 81 -3.46 -1.77 -19.84
CA ALA A 81 -3.77 -3.08 -20.45
C ALA A 81 -2.90 -3.42 -21.68
N TYR A 82 -2.48 -2.43 -22.47
CA TYR A 82 -1.70 -2.62 -23.71
C TYR A 82 -0.22 -2.21 -23.57
N SER A 83 0.29 -2.07 -22.34
CA SER A 83 1.47 -1.26 -21.99
C SER A 83 1.26 0.23 -22.33
N ASN A 84 1.99 1.13 -21.65
CA ASN A 84 1.87 2.56 -21.88
C ASN A 84 3.18 3.32 -21.62
N SER A 85 3.13 4.66 -21.65
CA SER A 85 4.28 5.56 -21.48
C SER A 85 5.00 5.45 -20.13
N TYR A 86 4.40 4.84 -19.10
CA TYR A 86 4.98 4.67 -17.77
C TYR A 86 5.20 3.21 -17.36
N VAL A 87 4.84 2.23 -18.19
CA VAL A 87 5.04 0.79 -17.89
C VAL A 87 5.17 -0.01 -19.19
N ASN A 88 6.23 -0.81 -19.31
CA ASN A 88 6.40 -1.76 -20.39
C ASN A 88 5.82 -3.14 -20.04
N LEU A 89 4.55 -3.15 -19.61
CA LEU A 89 3.83 -4.35 -19.19
C LEU A 89 2.51 -4.44 -19.96
N ALA A 90 2.48 -5.24 -21.03
CA ALA A 90 1.26 -5.47 -21.81
C ALA A 90 0.60 -6.77 -21.36
N ILE A 91 -0.61 -6.67 -20.80
CA ILE A 91 -1.44 -7.85 -20.48
C ILE A 91 -2.15 -8.34 -21.75
N PHE A 92 -2.58 -7.41 -22.61
CA PHE A 92 -3.26 -7.72 -23.87
C PHE A 92 -2.43 -7.22 -25.04
N GLN A 93 -2.41 -8.02 -26.12
CA GLN A 93 -1.74 -7.61 -27.36
C GLN A 93 -2.46 -6.39 -27.97
N PRO A 94 -1.76 -5.26 -28.21
CA PRO A 94 -2.38 -4.01 -28.67
C PRO A 94 -3.16 -4.13 -29.99
N ASP A 95 -2.74 -5.03 -30.89
CA ASP A 95 -3.32 -5.13 -32.24
C ASP A 95 -4.49 -6.12 -32.33
N THR A 96 -4.56 -7.11 -31.43
CA THR A 96 -5.58 -8.19 -31.46
C THR A 96 -6.47 -8.21 -30.21
N GLY A 97 -6.07 -7.54 -29.13
CA GLY A 97 -6.77 -7.53 -27.85
C GLY A 97 -7.87 -6.48 -27.74
N ARG A 98 -7.90 -5.45 -28.60
CA ARG A 98 -8.83 -4.32 -28.45
C ARG A 98 -10.30 -4.69 -28.52
N ALA A 99 -10.68 -5.52 -29.49
CA ALA A 99 -12.06 -5.99 -29.60
C ALA A 99 -12.50 -6.80 -28.37
N HIS A 100 -11.59 -7.60 -27.80
CA HIS A 100 -11.85 -8.35 -26.58
C HIS A 100 -12.03 -7.42 -25.38
N VAL A 101 -11.11 -6.48 -25.17
CA VAL A 101 -11.21 -5.50 -24.08
C VAL A 101 -12.47 -4.64 -24.24
N ALA A 102 -12.81 -4.18 -25.45
CA ALA A 102 -14.02 -3.41 -25.72
C ALA A 102 -15.30 -4.18 -25.36
N ALA A 103 -15.33 -5.50 -25.61
CA ALA A 103 -16.45 -6.35 -25.21
C ALA A 103 -16.56 -6.52 -23.68
N VAL A 104 -15.45 -6.33 -22.95
CA VAL A 104 -15.37 -6.47 -21.49
C VAL A 104 -15.68 -5.15 -20.79
N VAL A 105 -14.98 -4.06 -21.12
CA VAL A 105 -15.10 -2.76 -20.42
C VAL A 105 -16.18 -1.84 -21.02
N GLY A 106 -16.61 -2.12 -22.25
CA GLY A 106 -17.47 -1.26 -23.07
C GLY A 106 -16.69 -0.34 -24.01
N ALA A 107 -17.27 -0.02 -25.17
CA ALA A 107 -16.59 0.69 -26.25
C ALA A 107 -16.05 2.08 -25.86
N GLN A 108 -16.80 2.84 -25.05
CA GLN A 108 -16.37 4.16 -24.57
C GLN A 108 -15.14 4.07 -23.65
N ALA A 109 -15.16 3.13 -22.70
CA ALA A 109 -14.04 2.91 -21.79
C ALA A 109 -12.81 2.41 -22.56
N GLU A 110 -12.97 1.48 -23.50
CA GLU A 110 -11.85 0.96 -24.29
C GLU A 110 -11.20 2.04 -25.15
N ARG A 111 -11.98 2.95 -25.76
CA ARG A 111 -11.42 4.09 -26.49
C ARG A 111 -10.48 4.92 -25.59
N LEU A 112 -10.90 5.20 -24.35
CA LEU A 112 -10.06 5.93 -23.39
C LEU A 112 -8.83 5.11 -22.98
N VAL A 113 -8.97 3.80 -22.74
CA VAL A 113 -7.84 2.90 -22.43
C VAL A 113 -6.80 2.94 -23.54
N HIS A 114 -7.23 2.82 -24.80
CA HIS A 114 -6.36 2.86 -25.95
C HIS A 114 -5.62 4.20 -26.03
N LEU A 115 -6.35 5.33 -25.98
CA LEU A 115 -5.76 6.66 -26.00
C LEU A 115 -4.75 6.86 -24.85
N PHE A 116 -5.07 6.40 -23.64
CA PHE A 116 -4.19 6.50 -22.48
C PHE A 116 -2.90 5.69 -22.64
N CYS A 117 -2.96 4.58 -23.38
CA CYS A 117 -1.81 3.73 -23.67
C CYS A 117 -0.89 4.31 -24.76
N VAL A 118 -1.40 5.15 -25.67
CA VAL A 118 -0.64 5.62 -26.84
C VAL A 118 -0.18 7.08 -26.76
N VAL A 119 -0.71 7.85 -25.81
CA VAL A 119 -0.37 9.27 -25.60
C VAL A 119 0.86 9.43 -24.69
N PRO A 120 1.79 10.37 -24.99
CA PRO A 120 2.95 10.67 -24.13
C PRO A 120 2.50 11.44 -22.89
N ARG A 121 1.97 10.73 -21.88
CA ARG A 121 1.34 11.37 -20.71
C ARG A 121 2.27 12.27 -19.92
N GLN A 122 3.54 11.90 -19.76
CA GLN A 122 4.51 12.75 -19.07
C GLN A 122 4.64 14.11 -19.76
N GLN A 123 4.85 14.09 -21.07
CA GLN A 123 4.97 15.32 -21.85
C GLN A 123 3.66 16.12 -21.80
N LEU A 124 2.52 15.48 -22.07
CA LEU A 124 1.22 16.15 -22.08
C LEU A 124 0.87 16.79 -20.73
N ILE A 125 0.97 16.03 -19.64
CA ILE A 125 0.48 16.47 -18.33
C ILE A 125 1.50 17.40 -17.66
N HIS A 126 2.78 17.04 -17.68
CA HIS A 126 3.79 17.81 -16.97
C HIS A 126 4.37 18.93 -17.83
N ASP A 127 4.96 18.59 -18.97
CA ASP A 127 5.73 19.55 -19.76
C ASP A 127 4.83 20.57 -20.47
N ASP A 128 3.79 20.09 -21.15
CA ASP A 128 2.92 20.91 -22.00
C ASP A 128 1.82 21.64 -21.22
N LEU A 129 1.50 21.20 -19.99
CA LEU A 129 0.45 21.80 -19.16
C LEU A 129 0.97 22.30 -17.80
N LEU A 130 1.33 21.39 -16.89
CA LEU A 130 1.58 21.73 -15.48
C LEU A 130 2.78 22.67 -15.27
N PHE A 131 3.88 22.46 -15.99
CA PHE A 131 5.12 23.24 -15.84
C PHE A 131 5.03 24.65 -16.44
N HIS A 132 3.97 24.95 -17.20
CA HIS A 132 3.65 26.32 -17.61
C HIS A 132 2.99 27.16 -16.50
N TYR A 133 2.75 26.58 -15.32
CA TYR A 133 2.19 27.27 -14.16
C TYR A 133 3.15 27.29 -12.98
N THR A 134 3.39 28.49 -12.45
CA THR A 134 3.91 28.65 -11.09
C THR A 134 2.82 28.37 -10.07
N ASP A 135 3.20 28.12 -8.82
CA ASP A 135 2.22 27.89 -7.75
C ASP A 135 1.35 29.14 -7.52
N GLN A 136 1.93 30.34 -7.65
CA GLN A 136 1.20 31.61 -7.55
C GLN A 136 0.25 31.80 -8.73
N ASP A 137 0.64 31.42 -9.96
CA ASP A 137 -0.24 31.49 -11.12
C ASP A 137 -1.52 30.67 -10.88
N LEU A 138 -1.37 29.44 -10.35
CA LEU A 138 -2.52 28.56 -10.09
C LEU A 138 -3.45 29.17 -9.04
N VAL A 139 -2.91 29.72 -7.96
CA VAL A 139 -3.71 30.38 -6.90
C VAL A 139 -4.49 31.56 -7.45
N ASP A 140 -3.82 32.45 -8.19
CA ASP A 140 -4.44 33.65 -8.75
C ASP A 140 -5.50 33.31 -9.80
N ASP A 141 -5.20 32.35 -10.68
CA ASP A 141 -6.10 31.93 -11.76
C ASP A 141 -7.29 31.13 -11.23
N LEU A 142 -7.15 30.38 -10.14
CA LEU A 142 -8.28 29.74 -9.44
C LEU A 142 -9.24 30.78 -8.84
N ALA A 143 -8.71 31.86 -8.25
CA ALA A 143 -9.54 32.93 -7.71
C ALA A 143 -10.30 33.66 -8.84
N ARG A 144 -9.60 34.00 -9.93
CA ARG A 144 -10.19 34.66 -11.10
C ARG A 144 -11.25 33.78 -11.77
N SER A 145 -10.92 32.53 -12.08
CA SER A 145 -11.85 31.61 -12.75
C SER A 145 -13.12 31.35 -11.95
N GLN A 146 -13.07 31.40 -10.62
CA GLN A 146 -14.27 31.30 -9.79
C GLN A 146 -15.21 32.49 -9.97
N ALA A 147 -14.68 33.71 -10.13
CA ALA A 147 -15.46 34.89 -10.45
C ALA A 147 -16.05 34.80 -11.87
N SER A 148 -15.21 34.47 -12.86
CA SER A 148 -15.64 34.30 -14.27
C SER A 148 -16.75 33.26 -14.42
N LEU A 149 -16.68 32.15 -13.67
CA LEU A 149 -17.71 31.12 -13.68
C LEU A 149 -19.04 31.61 -13.10
N GLN A 150 -19.00 32.42 -12.04
CA GLN A 150 -20.21 33.01 -11.45
C GLN A 150 -20.89 33.98 -12.42
N ASP A 151 -20.10 34.76 -13.15
CA ASP A 151 -20.59 35.68 -14.17
C ASP A 151 -21.16 34.93 -15.39
N ALA A 152 -20.47 33.88 -15.86
CA ALA A 152 -20.95 33.04 -16.95
C ALA A 152 -22.29 32.37 -16.63
N ARG A 153 -22.48 31.91 -15.39
CA ARG A 153 -23.77 31.36 -14.92
C ARG A 153 -24.90 32.40 -14.87
N ARG A 154 -24.57 33.70 -14.88
CA ARG A 154 -25.50 34.82 -15.02
C ARG A 154 -25.64 35.30 -16.46
N GLY A 155 -25.01 34.63 -17.42
CA GLY A 155 -25.01 34.98 -18.84
C GLY A 155 -24.00 36.07 -19.23
N VAL A 156 -23.03 36.39 -18.37
CA VAL A 156 -21.98 37.39 -18.64
C VAL A 156 -20.66 36.68 -18.95
N PHE A 157 -20.10 36.94 -20.13
CA PHE A 157 -18.90 36.25 -20.61
C PHE A 157 -17.76 37.25 -20.90
N HIS A 158 -16.62 37.07 -20.24
CA HIS A 158 -15.42 37.89 -20.44
C HIS A 158 -14.36 37.11 -21.21
N HIS A 159 -14.06 37.48 -22.45
CA HIS A 159 -13.19 36.69 -23.33
C HIS A 159 -11.69 36.94 -23.12
N ASP A 160 -11.30 38.14 -22.67
CA ASP A 160 -9.89 38.57 -22.64
C ASP A 160 -9.17 38.42 -21.28
N GLU A 161 -9.76 37.64 -20.38
CA GLU A 161 -9.19 37.40 -19.05
C GLU A 161 -7.82 36.69 -19.16
N PRO A 162 -6.78 37.13 -18.43
CA PRO A 162 -5.45 36.54 -18.53
C PRO A 162 -5.41 35.03 -18.31
N TRP A 163 -6.15 34.52 -17.33
CA TRP A 163 -6.20 33.09 -17.01
C TRP A 163 -6.85 32.28 -18.14
N ARG A 164 -7.94 32.80 -18.73
CA ARG A 164 -8.64 32.17 -19.87
C ARG A 164 -7.74 32.11 -21.10
N ARG A 165 -7.06 33.21 -21.43
CA ARG A 165 -6.10 33.24 -22.54
C ARG A 165 -4.95 32.25 -22.33
N LYS A 166 -4.46 32.12 -21.10
CA LYS A 166 -3.41 31.15 -20.77
C LYS A 166 -3.88 29.72 -20.98
N ILE A 167 -5.02 29.32 -20.40
CA ILE A 167 -5.51 27.95 -20.52
C ILE A 167 -5.96 27.61 -21.95
N GLN A 168 -6.57 28.55 -22.68
CA GLN A 168 -6.98 28.35 -24.07
C GLN A 168 -5.79 28.23 -25.03
N ARG A 169 -4.64 28.86 -24.70
CA ARG A 169 -3.40 28.69 -25.46
C ARG A 169 -2.80 27.29 -25.25
N LEU A 170 -2.86 26.77 -24.03
CA LEU A 170 -2.30 25.47 -23.68
C LEU A 170 -3.23 24.32 -24.09
N LEU A 171 -4.55 24.50 -23.90
CA LEU A 171 -5.59 23.51 -24.19
C LEU A 171 -6.82 24.19 -24.85
N PRO A 172 -6.76 24.42 -26.18
CA PRO A 172 -7.81 25.07 -26.96
C PRO A 172 -9.16 24.34 -26.90
N ALA A 173 -10.23 25.04 -27.30
CA ALA A 173 -11.59 24.48 -27.27
C ALA A 173 -11.78 23.30 -28.25
N ALA A 174 -11.07 23.33 -29.38
CA ALA A 174 -11.02 22.25 -30.36
C ALA A 174 -10.12 21.07 -29.94
N GLY A 175 -9.48 21.15 -28.77
CA GLY A 175 -8.52 20.15 -28.32
C GLY A 175 -7.11 20.39 -28.84
N ILE A 176 -6.28 19.35 -28.76
CA ILE A 176 -4.87 19.33 -29.15
C ILE A 176 -4.56 18.08 -29.96
N THR A 177 -3.38 18.05 -30.59
CA THR A 177 -2.85 16.87 -31.27
C THR A 177 -1.51 16.51 -30.65
N VAL A 178 -1.34 15.25 -30.29
CA VAL A 178 -0.10 14.70 -29.73
C VAL A 178 0.41 13.56 -30.63
N LYS A 179 1.67 13.15 -30.45
CA LYS A 179 2.27 12.05 -31.20
C LYS A 179 2.04 10.72 -30.50
N HIS A 180 1.60 9.70 -31.23
CA HIS A 180 1.54 8.34 -30.72
C HIS A 180 2.94 7.87 -30.31
N ILE A 181 3.10 7.37 -29.07
CA ILE A 181 4.42 6.99 -28.50
C ILE A 181 5.17 5.86 -29.23
N ARG A 182 4.52 5.13 -30.14
CA ARG A 182 5.11 4.01 -30.90
C ARG A 182 5.16 4.29 -32.39
N THR A 183 4.06 4.78 -32.98
CA THR A 183 3.97 5.02 -34.43
C THR A 183 4.38 6.43 -34.85
N GLY A 184 4.36 7.40 -33.92
CA GLY A 184 4.59 8.80 -34.24
C GLY A 184 3.44 9.47 -35.01
N GLU A 185 2.31 8.78 -35.19
CA GLU A 185 1.12 9.31 -35.85
C GLU A 185 0.42 10.36 -34.99
N ASP A 186 -0.36 11.22 -35.64
CA ASP A 186 -1.14 12.25 -34.97
C ASP A 186 -2.37 11.66 -34.26
N VAL A 187 -2.49 11.95 -32.97
CA VAL A 187 -3.61 11.57 -32.13
C VAL A 187 -4.29 12.84 -31.63
N ALA A 188 -5.53 13.07 -32.08
CA ALA A 188 -6.34 14.18 -31.61
C ALA A 188 -6.95 13.87 -30.24
N LEU A 189 -6.87 14.85 -29.32
CA LEU A 189 -7.43 14.76 -27.98
C LEU A 189 -8.31 15.99 -27.73
N SER A 190 -9.57 15.75 -27.34
CA SER A 190 -10.44 16.82 -26.86
C SER A 190 -9.97 17.35 -25.50
N ARG A 191 -10.44 18.54 -25.13
CA ARG A 191 -10.18 19.12 -23.80
C ARG A 191 -10.65 18.20 -22.67
N ARG A 192 -11.80 17.52 -22.83
CA ARG A 192 -12.37 16.61 -21.83
C ARG A 192 -11.57 15.31 -21.69
N VAL A 193 -11.02 14.78 -22.78
CA VAL A 193 -10.10 13.63 -22.72
C VAL A 193 -8.81 14.02 -22.01
N ALA A 194 -8.21 15.17 -22.35
CA ALA A 194 -7.00 15.65 -21.65
C ALA A 194 -7.24 15.89 -20.15
N ALA A 195 -8.40 16.47 -19.78
CA ALA A 195 -8.80 16.62 -18.38
C ALA A 195 -8.98 15.27 -17.67
N SER A 196 -9.60 14.30 -18.34
CA SER A 196 -9.76 12.94 -17.80
C SER A 196 -8.42 12.26 -17.57
N PHE A 197 -7.44 12.47 -18.47
CA PHE A 197 -6.09 11.90 -18.30
C PHE A 197 -5.33 12.57 -17.15
N LEU A 198 -5.53 13.88 -16.94
CA LEU A 198 -5.01 14.59 -15.78
C LEU A 198 -5.59 14.01 -14.48
N LEU A 199 -6.91 13.82 -14.42
CA LEU A 199 -7.60 13.20 -13.27
C LEU A 199 -7.08 11.78 -13.00
N MET A 200 -6.95 10.96 -14.04
CA MET A 200 -6.40 9.61 -13.92
C MET A 200 -4.93 9.60 -13.48
N THR A 201 -4.12 10.56 -13.93
CA THR A 201 -2.72 10.70 -13.49
C THR A 201 -2.64 11.06 -12.00
N MET A 202 -3.57 11.90 -11.51
CA MET A 202 -3.68 12.17 -10.07
C MET A 202 -3.97 10.88 -9.29
N ALA A 203 -4.92 10.05 -9.75
CA ALA A 203 -5.26 8.78 -9.10
C ALA A 203 -4.06 7.80 -9.12
N ASP A 204 -3.46 7.59 -10.28
CA ASP A 204 -2.28 6.72 -10.51
C ASP A 204 -1.11 7.09 -9.59
N PHE A 205 -0.78 8.39 -9.49
CA PHE A 205 0.33 8.86 -8.64
C PHE A 205 0.01 8.74 -7.15
N SER A 206 -1.23 9.00 -6.74
CA SER A 206 -1.65 8.89 -5.35
C SER A 206 -1.55 7.46 -4.83
N ASP A 207 -1.66 6.46 -5.71
CA ASP A 207 -1.61 5.05 -5.35
C ASP A 207 -0.18 4.52 -5.18
N GLN A 208 0.71 4.78 -6.14
CA GLN A 208 1.95 3.99 -6.28
C GLN A 208 3.21 4.63 -5.69
N LEU A 209 3.20 5.94 -5.41
CA LEU A 209 4.42 6.69 -5.09
C LEU A 209 4.75 6.70 -3.59
N PHE A 210 5.98 6.33 -3.26
CA PHE A 210 6.57 6.44 -1.94
C PHE A 210 8.05 6.81 -2.06
N ASP A 211 8.81 6.81 -0.97
CA ASP A 211 10.16 7.38 -0.96
C ASP A 211 11.17 6.72 -1.90
N TRP A 212 10.95 5.46 -2.29
CA TRP A 212 11.84 4.79 -3.23
C TRP A 212 11.86 5.51 -4.59
N GLN A 213 10.69 5.92 -5.11
CA GLN A 213 10.64 6.72 -6.34
C GLN A 213 11.24 8.11 -6.15
N ASP A 214 11.10 8.70 -4.95
CA ASP A 214 11.75 9.98 -4.67
C ASP A 214 13.27 9.87 -4.79
N ARG A 215 13.87 8.74 -4.38
CA ARG A 215 15.32 8.50 -4.53
C ARG A 215 15.72 8.24 -5.97
N LEU A 216 14.98 7.37 -6.66
CA LEU A 216 15.22 7.04 -8.07
C LEU A 216 15.29 8.30 -8.94
N PHE A 217 14.37 9.25 -8.71
CA PHE A 217 14.23 10.46 -9.51
C PHE A 217 14.83 11.73 -8.88
N ASP A 218 15.58 11.61 -7.79
CA ASP A 218 16.13 12.74 -7.03
C ASP A 218 15.06 13.82 -6.74
N ASN A 219 13.88 13.38 -6.29
CA ASN A 219 12.76 14.24 -5.91
C ASN A 219 12.95 14.86 -4.51
N THR A 220 14.18 15.20 -4.15
CA THR A 220 14.53 15.78 -2.84
C THR A 220 13.91 17.17 -2.65
N ASN A 221 13.49 17.83 -3.74
CA ASN A 221 12.77 19.11 -3.71
C ASN A 221 11.24 18.96 -3.59
N GLY A 222 10.70 17.74 -3.68
CA GLY A 222 9.27 17.45 -3.58
C GLY A 222 8.39 17.99 -4.70
N ARG A 223 8.97 18.37 -5.84
CA ARG A 223 8.24 18.92 -7.01
C ARG A 223 7.87 17.86 -8.04
N LEU A 224 8.39 16.64 -7.90
CA LEU A 224 8.18 15.48 -8.77
C LEU A 224 8.46 15.81 -10.25
N GLU A 225 9.64 16.38 -10.51
CA GLU A 225 10.06 16.85 -11.84
C GLU A 225 10.87 15.82 -12.64
N TYR A 226 11.08 14.60 -12.09
CA TYR A 226 11.79 13.50 -12.74
C TYR A 226 13.21 13.84 -13.26
N ARG A 227 13.95 14.70 -12.53
CA ARG A 227 15.27 15.19 -12.96
C ARG A 227 16.44 14.24 -12.63
N GLY A 228 16.26 13.36 -11.66
CA GLY A 228 17.27 12.40 -11.23
C GLY A 228 17.26 11.09 -12.00
N ASN A 229 18.35 10.32 -11.83
CA ASN A 229 18.54 9.03 -12.50
C ASN A 229 19.32 8.05 -11.58
N THR A 230 18.90 7.91 -10.34
CA THR A 230 19.53 7.03 -9.33
C THR A 230 19.02 5.61 -9.48
N TRP A 231 19.18 5.01 -10.67
CA TRP A 231 18.63 3.69 -11.02
C TRP A 231 19.15 2.54 -10.15
N THR A 232 20.21 2.77 -9.37
CA THR A 232 20.78 1.79 -8.45
C THR A 232 20.07 1.73 -7.08
N SER A 233 19.11 2.61 -6.79
CA SER A 233 18.36 2.59 -5.51
C SER A 233 17.75 1.22 -5.20
N LEU A 234 18.04 0.69 -4.00
CA LEU A 234 17.51 -0.61 -3.57
C LEU A 234 16.01 -0.51 -3.25
N TRP A 235 15.22 -1.42 -3.82
CA TRP A 235 13.80 -1.53 -3.53
C TRP A 235 13.58 -2.45 -2.31
N PRO A 236 12.64 -2.15 -1.38
CA PRO A 236 11.71 -1.02 -1.38
C PRO A 236 12.22 0.21 -0.59
N GLY A 237 13.53 0.38 -0.39
CA GLY A 237 14.07 1.55 0.33
C GLY A 237 13.65 1.58 1.80
N THR A 238 13.14 2.72 2.31
CA THR A 238 12.65 2.81 3.70
C THR A 238 11.15 2.60 3.87
N GLY A 239 10.36 2.78 2.82
CA GLY A 239 8.89 2.83 2.90
C GLY A 239 8.38 4.16 3.46
N LYS A 240 9.21 5.22 3.47
CA LYS A 240 8.78 6.56 3.87
C LYS A 240 7.65 7.05 2.94
N PRO A 241 6.69 7.84 3.45
CA PRO A 241 5.70 8.49 2.59
C PRO A 241 6.38 9.32 1.49
N GLY A 242 5.84 9.25 0.27
CA GLY A 242 6.41 9.93 -0.89
C GLY A 242 6.10 11.43 -0.94
N LEU A 243 6.92 12.19 -1.67
CA LEU A 243 6.78 13.63 -1.89
C LEU A 243 5.97 13.96 -3.16
N TRP A 244 4.75 13.45 -3.24
CA TRP A 244 3.88 13.59 -4.42
C TRP A 244 2.68 14.51 -4.23
N VAL A 245 2.23 14.75 -3.00
CA VAL A 245 1.00 15.49 -2.66
C VAL A 245 0.99 16.90 -3.26
N THR A 246 2.12 17.62 -3.25
CA THR A 246 2.27 18.94 -3.87
C THR A 246 2.03 18.89 -5.37
N SER A 247 2.61 17.91 -6.07
CA SER A 247 2.41 17.75 -7.51
C SER A 247 0.93 17.50 -7.84
N ILE A 248 0.27 16.62 -7.07
CA ILE A 248 -1.16 16.32 -7.24
C ILE A 248 -2.03 17.54 -6.91
N SER A 249 -1.68 18.36 -5.91
CA SER A 249 -2.42 19.60 -5.61
C SER A 249 -2.39 20.60 -6.76
N ARG A 250 -1.24 20.71 -7.45
CA ARG A 250 -1.08 21.55 -8.64
C ARG A 250 -1.86 20.99 -9.82
N MET A 251 -1.85 19.66 -10.01
CA MET A 251 -2.67 18.98 -11.02
C MET A 251 -4.17 19.19 -10.77
N GLY A 252 -4.62 19.09 -9.52
CA GLY A 252 -6.01 19.35 -9.13
C GLY A 252 -6.43 20.80 -9.43
N ALA A 253 -5.59 21.77 -9.08
CA ALA A 253 -5.82 23.17 -9.42
C ALA A 253 -5.96 23.39 -10.93
N LEU A 254 -5.04 22.83 -11.72
CA LEU A 254 -5.09 22.89 -13.18
C LEU A 254 -6.35 22.20 -13.75
N TYR A 255 -6.71 21.03 -13.23
CA TYR A 255 -7.92 20.32 -13.61
C TYR A 255 -9.18 21.18 -13.38
N THR A 256 -9.26 21.85 -12.23
CA THR A 256 -10.34 22.79 -11.92
C THR A 256 -10.39 23.95 -12.90
N LEU A 257 -9.24 24.51 -13.33
CA LEU A 257 -9.21 25.56 -14.36
C LEU A 257 -9.75 25.06 -15.71
N ILE A 258 -9.37 23.85 -16.12
CA ILE A 258 -9.85 23.24 -17.37
C ILE A 258 -11.36 23.02 -17.31
N LEU A 259 -11.86 22.46 -16.22
CA LEU A 259 -13.30 22.22 -16.01
C LEU A 259 -14.09 23.53 -16.06
N ARG A 260 -13.64 24.57 -15.35
CA ARG A 260 -14.31 25.88 -15.33
C ARG A 260 -14.32 26.54 -16.70
N GLU A 261 -13.20 26.50 -17.44
CA GLU A 261 -13.17 27.03 -18.80
C GLU A 261 -14.11 26.25 -19.74
N GLU A 262 -14.20 24.94 -19.60
CA GLU A 262 -15.12 24.12 -20.41
C GLU A 262 -16.59 24.44 -20.08
N GLU A 263 -16.94 24.62 -18.81
CA GLU A 263 -18.29 25.05 -18.40
C GLU A 263 -18.63 26.43 -18.97
N ILE A 264 -17.70 27.40 -18.89
CA ILE A 264 -17.88 28.74 -19.45
C ILE A 264 -18.03 28.68 -20.98
N TYR A 265 -17.21 27.88 -21.67
CA TYR A 265 -17.28 27.73 -23.11
C TYR A 265 -18.63 27.14 -23.57
N ILE A 266 -19.09 26.07 -22.93
CA ILE A 266 -20.38 25.44 -23.25
C ILE A 266 -21.53 26.40 -22.94
N GLY A 267 -21.48 27.08 -21.79
CA GLY A 267 -22.45 28.10 -21.42
C GLY A 267 -22.53 29.21 -22.46
N HIS A 268 -21.38 29.74 -22.89
CA HIS A 268 -21.32 30.78 -23.92
C HIS A 268 -21.90 30.29 -25.26
N ARG A 269 -21.53 29.08 -25.71
CA ARG A 269 -22.05 28.51 -26.96
C ARG A 269 -23.57 28.33 -26.91
N ALA A 270 -24.11 27.86 -25.79
CA ALA A 270 -25.56 27.72 -25.60
C ALA A 270 -26.30 29.07 -25.59
N HIS A 271 -25.66 30.15 -25.14
CA HIS A 271 -26.21 31.51 -25.21
C HIS A 271 -26.07 32.12 -26.61
N ALA A 272 -25.00 31.80 -27.34
CA ALA A 272 -24.72 32.31 -28.69
C ALA A 272 -25.49 31.57 -29.80
N SER A 273 -25.87 30.30 -29.60
CA SER A 273 -26.51 29.44 -30.61
C SER A 273 -27.99 29.78 -30.89
N THR A 274 -28.35 31.06 -30.90
CA THR A 274 -29.51 31.55 -31.66
C THR A 274 -29.16 31.83 -33.13
N ASP A 275 -27.89 31.83 -33.54
CA ASP A 275 -27.48 31.87 -34.94
C ASP A 275 -26.16 31.09 -35.20
N GLU A 276 -26.21 30.22 -36.21
CA GLU A 276 -25.11 29.61 -37.01
C GLU A 276 -24.07 28.65 -36.38
N GLY A 277 -24.12 27.38 -36.84
CA GLY A 277 -22.95 26.66 -37.38
C GLY A 277 -21.80 26.23 -36.46
N GLY A 278 -22.05 25.94 -35.19
CA GLY A 278 -21.01 25.48 -34.25
C GLY A 278 -20.50 24.05 -34.48
N ASP A 279 -19.24 23.81 -34.08
CA ASP A 279 -18.55 22.50 -34.04
C ASP A 279 -19.41 21.41 -33.37
N SER A 280 -19.39 20.19 -33.90
CA SER A 280 -20.32 19.14 -33.46
C SER A 280 -20.02 18.71 -32.01
N SER A 281 -21.04 18.57 -31.16
CA SER A 281 -20.83 18.16 -29.75
C SER A 281 -20.16 16.77 -29.62
N ALA A 282 -20.23 15.95 -30.66
CA ALA A 282 -19.61 14.63 -30.73
C ALA A 282 -18.08 14.67 -30.84
N ASP A 283 -17.50 15.69 -31.48
CA ASP A 283 -16.05 15.78 -31.69
C ASP A 283 -15.29 16.30 -30.45
N ARG A 284 -16.02 16.76 -29.43
CA ARG A 284 -15.48 17.36 -28.19
C ARG A 284 -15.63 16.48 -26.94
N ASP A 285 -16.13 15.25 -27.10
CA ASP A 285 -16.40 14.29 -26.02
C ASP A 285 -17.25 14.89 -24.88
N GLU A 286 -18.28 15.67 -25.23
CA GLU A 286 -19.12 16.36 -24.23
C GLU A 286 -19.98 15.41 -23.37
N ASP A 287 -20.07 14.13 -23.75
CA ASP A 287 -20.66 13.04 -22.96
C ASP A 287 -19.77 12.57 -21.80
N ILE A 288 -18.48 12.93 -21.77
CA ILE A 288 -17.58 12.62 -20.65
C ILE A 288 -17.74 13.67 -19.56
N ASP A 289 -18.49 13.35 -18.50
CA ASP A 289 -18.66 14.23 -17.35
C ASP A 289 -17.33 14.47 -16.59
N LEU A 290 -16.98 15.75 -16.40
CA LEU A 290 -15.84 16.16 -15.59
C LEU A 290 -16.29 16.38 -14.14
N VAL A 291 -15.77 15.59 -13.21
CA VAL A 291 -16.09 15.67 -11.77
C VAL A 291 -14.93 16.26 -10.97
N ILE A 292 -15.23 17.00 -9.89
CA ILE A 292 -14.20 17.55 -9.00
C ILE A 292 -13.91 16.55 -7.87
N PRO A 293 -12.67 16.03 -7.75
CA PRO A 293 -12.26 15.22 -6.60
C PRO A 293 -12.44 15.96 -5.27
N PRO A 294 -12.77 15.26 -4.17
CA PRO A 294 -12.97 15.89 -2.86
C PRO A 294 -11.67 16.39 -2.21
N VAL A 295 -10.50 15.98 -2.72
CA VAL A 295 -9.18 16.32 -2.16
C VAL A 295 -8.83 17.79 -2.36
N PHE A 296 -7.98 18.35 -1.48
CA PHE A 296 -7.46 19.73 -1.58
C PHE A 296 -8.55 20.81 -1.65
N ASP A 297 -9.54 20.74 -0.76
CA ASP A 297 -10.70 21.65 -0.75
C ASP A 297 -11.41 21.69 -2.11
N GLY A 298 -11.69 20.51 -2.67
CA GLY A 298 -12.27 20.40 -4.01
C GLY A 298 -11.32 20.86 -5.10
N CYS A 299 -10.05 20.47 -5.01
CA CYS A 299 -9.00 20.78 -5.98
C CYS A 299 -8.78 22.29 -6.18
N THR A 300 -8.91 23.06 -5.10
CA THR A 300 -8.67 24.51 -5.08
C THR A 300 -7.49 24.93 -4.21
N LYS A 301 -6.93 24.01 -3.41
CA LYS A 301 -5.71 24.27 -2.65
C LYS A 301 -4.46 23.84 -3.42
N VAL A 302 -3.50 24.76 -3.53
CA VAL A 302 -2.13 24.49 -4.01
C VAL A 302 -1.20 24.44 -2.80
N LEU A 303 -0.44 23.34 -2.67
CA LEU A 303 0.48 23.13 -1.54
C LEU A 303 1.89 23.60 -1.85
N ASN A 304 2.63 23.97 -0.81
CA ASN A 304 4.05 24.30 -0.91
C ASN A 304 4.92 23.03 -0.76
N ALA A 305 5.95 22.91 -1.59
CA ALA A 305 6.82 21.72 -1.61
C ALA A 305 7.71 21.60 -0.36
N ASP A 306 8.18 22.72 0.20
CA ASP A 306 8.98 22.72 1.43
C ASP A 306 8.11 22.35 2.63
N ASP A 307 6.87 22.84 2.71
CA ASP A 307 5.93 22.45 3.76
C ASP A 307 5.63 20.94 3.71
N GLN A 308 5.41 20.37 2.52
CA GLN A 308 5.24 18.92 2.37
C GLN A 308 6.44 18.13 2.92
N LYS A 309 7.66 18.57 2.61
CA LYS A 309 8.89 17.92 3.09
C LYS A 309 8.98 17.98 4.61
N VAL A 310 8.76 19.16 5.18
CA VAL A 310 8.76 19.35 6.64
C VAL A 310 7.68 18.47 7.27
N ALA A 311 6.47 18.40 6.70
CA ALA A 311 5.41 17.54 7.20
C ALA A 311 5.82 16.06 7.23
N ARG A 312 6.38 15.56 6.12
CA ARG A 312 6.91 14.20 6.00
C ARG A 312 7.98 13.91 7.03
N ASP A 313 8.96 14.79 7.15
CA ASP A 313 10.13 14.53 7.99
C ASP A 313 9.78 14.58 9.48
N LEU A 314 8.87 15.46 9.90
CA LEU A 314 8.32 15.50 11.26
C LEU A 314 7.52 14.23 11.59
N TYR A 315 6.64 13.80 10.68
CA TYR A 315 5.89 12.54 10.82
C TYR A 315 6.85 11.34 10.91
N TRP A 316 7.87 11.33 10.05
CA TRP A 316 8.85 10.26 10.02
C TRP A 316 9.74 10.23 11.27
N GLU A 317 10.09 11.38 11.85
CA GLU A 317 10.78 11.45 13.13
C GLU A 317 9.96 10.74 14.21
N VAL A 318 8.66 11.03 14.31
CA VAL A 318 7.76 10.37 15.27
C VAL A 318 7.73 8.86 15.07
N VAL A 319 7.62 8.41 13.81
CA VAL A 319 7.63 6.99 13.45
C VAL A 319 8.94 6.30 13.85
N CYS A 320 10.09 6.95 13.67
CA CYS A 320 11.40 6.37 13.98
C CYS A 320 11.80 6.48 15.46
N THR A 321 11.31 7.50 16.17
CA THR A 321 11.76 7.85 17.54
C THR A 321 10.69 7.62 18.62
N GLY A 322 9.50 7.15 18.24
CA GLY A 322 8.41 6.81 19.17
C GLY A 322 8.77 5.74 20.23
N ASP A 323 10.01 5.24 20.21
CA ASP A 323 10.60 4.28 21.14
C ASP A 323 11.01 4.92 22.47
N GLU A 324 11.20 6.25 22.51
CA GLU A 324 11.55 7.00 23.72
C GLU A 324 10.31 7.64 24.36
N ALA A 325 9.28 6.84 24.65
CA ALA A 325 7.98 7.23 25.21
C ALA A 325 8.03 7.78 26.66
N SER A 326 8.93 8.74 26.92
CA SER A 326 8.95 9.58 28.11
C SER A 326 8.44 11.01 27.84
N ASP A 327 8.40 11.45 26.58
CA ASP A 327 7.96 12.80 26.20
C ASP A 327 6.82 12.78 25.16
N TRP A 328 5.64 12.39 25.62
CA TRP A 328 4.42 12.43 24.83
C TRP A 328 4.08 13.83 24.29
N LEU A 329 4.51 14.88 24.98
CA LEU A 329 4.30 16.27 24.57
C LEU A 329 5.15 16.60 23.34
N LYS A 330 6.41 16.16 23.28
CA LYS A 330 7.23 16.29 22.08
C LYS A 330 6.60 15.56 20.89
N VAL A 331 6.13 14.34 21.08
CA VAL A 331 5.47 13.56 20.01
C VAL A 331 4.21 14.27 19.50
N GLU A 332 3.36 14.76 20.40
CA GLU A 332 2.18 15.57 20.05
C GLU A 332 2.60 16.80 19.22
N GLN A 333 3.62 17.55 19.66
CA GLN A 333 4.08 18.76 18.98
C GLN A 333 4.59 18.48 17.57
N LEU A 334 5.34 17.39 17.37
CA LEU A 334 5.84 16.99 16.05
C LEU A 334 4.67 16.64 15.10
N LEU A 335 3.69 15.89 15.58
CA LEU A 335 2.50 15.52 14.79
C LEU A 335 1.63 16.74 14.47
N GLN A 336 1.39 17.63 15.44
CA GLN A 336 0.65 18.88 15.20
C GLN A 336 1.35 19.78 14.18
N GLN A 337 2.68 19.88 14.23
CA GLN A 337 3.45 20.62 13.23
C GLN A 337 3.40 19.94 11.86
N SER A 338 3.47 18.60 11.82
CA SER A 338 3.32 17.84 10.58
C SER A 338 1.95 18.12 9.92
N ILE A 339 0.88 18.02 10.70
CA ILE A 339 -0.49 18.32 10.28
C ILE A 339 -0.64 19.77 9.81
N ALA A 340 -0.09 20.74 10.55
CA ALA A 340 -0.17 22.15 10.16
C ALA A 340 0.52 22.42 8.82
N LYS A 341 1.54 21.64 8.47
CA LYS A 341 2.29 21.75 7.22
C LYS A 341 1.64 21.01 6.06
N ASN A 342 0.98 19.89 6.34
CA ASN A 342 0.17 19.16 5.35
C ASN A 342 -1.11 18.61 5.98
N PRO A 343 -2.20 19.40 6.02
CA PRO A 343 -3.45 18.98 6.64
C PRO A 343 -4.30 18.07 5.73
N PHE A 344 -3.79 17.70 4.56
CA PHE A 344 -4.54 16.96 3.54
C PHE A 344 -4.22 15.47 3.50
N VAL A 345 -3.48 14.95 4.49
CA VAL A 345 -3.13 13.52 4.63
C VAL A 345 -3.62 13.01 5.98
N GLY A 346 -4.20 11.81 6.02
CA GLY A 346 -4.95 11.33 7.20
C GLY A 346 -4.08 10.65 8.26
N GLU A 347 -2.94 10.12 7.88
CA GLU A 347 -2.11 9.26 8.74
C GLU A 347 -1.52 9.99 9.95
N PRO A 348 -0.98 11.23 9.83
CA PRO A 348 -0.54 11.99 11.01
C PRO A 348 -1.67 12.22 12.03
N TYR A 349 -2.90 12.45 11.57
CA TYR A 349 -4.08 12.59 12.43
C TYR A 349 -4.40 11.29 13.16
N LEU A 350 -4.34 10.15 12.47
CA LEU A 350 -4.58 8.85 13.09
C LEU A 350 -3.52 8.49 14.14
N VAL A 351 -2.24 8.77 13.85
CA VAL A 351 -1.17 8.59 14.85
C VAL A 351 -1.33 9.54 16.03
N LEU A 352 -1.74 10.80 15.79
CA LEU A 352 -2.04 11.74 16.87
C LEU A 352 -3.26 11.30 17.71
N ALA A 353 -4.27 10.69 17.08
CA ALA A 353 -5.40 10.09 17.79
C ALA A 353 -4.93 8.97 18.72
N GLN A 354 -4.00 8.11 18.27
CA GLN A 354 -3.38 7.10 19.13
C GLN A 354 -2.65 7.74 20.32
N VAL A 355 -1.84 8.78 20.07
CA VAL A 355 -1.15 9.53 21.13
C VAL A 355 -2.14 10.11 22.15
N TYR A 356 -3.25 10.67 21.68
CA TYR A 356 -4.30 11.17 22.57
C TYR A 356 -5.02 10.08 23.35
N LEU A 357 -5.29 8.91 22.76
CA LEU A 357 -5.81 7.76 23.51
C LEU A 357 -4.83 7.32 24.61
N ASN A 358 -3.53 7.30 24.29
CA ASN A 358 -2.44 6.99 25.21
C ASN A 358 -2.33 8.00 26.36
N MET A 359 -2.65 9.28 26.10
CA MET A 359 -2.74 10.33 27.12
C MET A 359 -4.11 10.40 27.83
N GLU A 360 -5.04 9.48 27.54
CA GLU A 360 -6.43 9.51 28.04
C GLU A 360 -7.23 10.78 27.63
N ARG A 361 -6.85 11.42 26.52
CA ARG A 361 -7.50 12.60 25.93
C ARG A 361 -8.50 12.20 24.86
N TYR A 362 -9.57 11.53 25.27
CA TYR A 362 -10.51 10.86 24.35
C TYR A 362 -11.26 11.80 23.40
N CYS A 363 -11.66 12.99 23.85
CA CYS A 363 -12.31 13.98 22.98
C CYS A 363 -11.37 14.44 21.87
N ASP A 364 -10.11 14.73 22.21
CA ASP A 364 -9.11 15.12 21.23
C ASP A 364 -8.81 13.96 20.27
N ALA A 365 -8.69 12.74 20.79
CA ALA A 365 -8.51 11.53 20.00
C ALA A 365 -9.65 11.31 18.99
N GLN A 366 -10.90 11.52 19.42
CA GLN A 366 -12.05 11.42 18.53
C GLN A 366 -11.95 12.42 17.38
N VAL A 367 -11.66 13.69 17.67
CA VAL A 367 -11.54 14.75 16.64
C VAL A 367 -10.48 14.39 15.62
N GLN A 368 -9.30 13.95 16.07
CA GLN A 368 -8.22 13.57 15.14
C GLN A 368 -8.56 12.29 14.36
N ALA A 369 -9.17 11.28 15.00
CA ALA A 369 -9.56 10.05 14.32
C ALA A 369 -10.64 10.29 13.25
N GLU A 370 -11.61 11.16 13.51
CA GLU A 370 -12.66 11.52 12.55
C GLU A 370 -12.08 12.24 11.33
N GLU A 371 -11.19 13.21 11.53
CA GLU A 371 -10.56 13.94 10.43
C GLU A 371 -9.60 13.05 9.63
N GLY A 372 -8.75 12.26 10.31
CA GLY A 372 -7.83 11.33 9.65
C GLY A 372 -8.55 10.27 8.81
N LEU A 373 -9.65 9.71 9.34
CA LEU A 373 -10.51 8.79 8.57
C LEU A 373 -11.15 9.47 7.37
N LYS A 374 -11.70 10.67 7.55
CA LYS A 374 -12.33 11.42 6.47
C LYS A 374 -11.35 11.63 5.32
N LEU A 375 -10.13 12.08 5.61
CA LEU A 375 -9.08 12.31 4.60
C LEU A 375 -8.73 11.02 3.84
N LEU A 376 -8.51 9.90 4.54
CA LEU A 376 -8.26 8.61 3.90
C LEU A 376 -9.40 8.19 2.97
N LEU A 377 -10.65 8.41 3.37
CA LEU A 377 -11.84 8.05 2.59
C LEU A 377 -12.06 8.98 1.39
N GLU A 378 -11.70 10.27 1.51
CA GLU A 378 -11.76 11.24 0.41
C GLU A 378 -10.67 10.96 -0.63
N TRP A 379 -9.48 10.53 -0.21
CA TRP A 379 -8.43 10.07 -1.11
C TRP A 379 -8.76 8.73 -1.77
N GLY A 380 -9.24 7.75 -1.01
CA GLY A 380 -9.32 6.36 -1.46
C GLY A 380 -7.97 5.65 -1.54
N SER A 381 -6.91 6.28 -1.01
CA SER A 381 -5.54 5.79 -0.94
C SER A 381 -4.85 6.32 0.31
N SER A 382 -3.72 5.74 0.70
CA SER A 382 -2.88 6.22 1.81
C SER A 382 -1.70 7.06 1.30
N TRP A 383 -1.31 8.09 2.04
CA TRP A 383 0.00 8.74 1.86
C TRP A 383 1.13 7.86 2.40
N ASP A 384 0.90 7.18 3.52
CA ASP A 384 1.82 6.18 4.06
C ASP A 384 1.52 4.78 3.52
N LYS A 385 2.39 4.32 2.62
CA LYS A 385 2.26 3.07 1.87
C LYS A 385 2.71 1.83 2.63
N ARG A 386 3.21 1.96 3.86
CA ARG A 386 3.65 0.81 4.67
C ARG A 386 2.49 -0.07 5.11
N MET A 387 1.30 0.51 5.15
CA MET A 387 0.05 -0.21 5.39
C MET A 387 -0.92 0.07 4.25
N PRO A 388 -1.70 -0.93 3.82
CA PRO A 388 -2.72 -0.73 2.81
C PRO A 388 -3.80 0.24 3.32
N TRP A 389 -4.52 0.86 2.39
CA TRP A 389 -5.58 1.82 2.72
C TRP A 389 -6.65 1.21 3.66
N GLU A 390 -7.03 -0.05 3.43
CA GLU A 390 -7.95 -0.80 4.28
C GLU A 390 -7.42 -0.96 5.71
N GLY A 391 -6.10 -1.13 5.86
CA GLY A 391 -5.43 -1.23 7.15
C GLY A 391 -5.53 0.08 7.94
N TRP A 392 -5.20 1.20 7.30
CA TRP A 392 -5.34 2.53 7.90
C TRP A 392 -6.79 2.87 8.26
N VAL A 393 -7.74 2.60 7.36
CA VAL A 393 -9.17 2.84 7.63
C VAL A 393 -9.68 1.95 8.77
N SER A 394 -9.28 0.69 8.81
CA SER A 394 -9.67 -0.23 9.90
C SER A 394 -9.10 0.22 11.24
N TRP A 395 -7.84 0.64 11.26
CA TRP A 395 -7.18 1.16 12.46
C TRP A 395 -7.80 2.46 12.96
N GLY A 396 -8.04 3.42 12.07
CA GLY A 396 -8.73 4.67 12.40
C GLY A 396 -10.14 4.41 12.97
N ARG A 397 -10.88 3.45 12.42
CA ARG A 397 -12.20 3.05 12.93
C ARG A 397 -12.12 2.40 14.31
N ALA A 398 -11.09 1.60 14.57
CA ALA A 398 -10.84 1.02 15.89
C ALA A 398 -10.57 2.10 16.94
N MET A 399 -9.72 3.10 16.60
CA MET A 399 -9.46 4.25 17.47
C MET A 399 -10.71 5.09 17.72
N LEU A 400 -11.50 5.38 16.69
CA LEU A 400 -12.75 6.11 16.83
C LEU A 400 -13.75 5.37 17.73
N THR A 401 -13.83 4.05 17.57
CA THR A 401 -14.66 3.20 18.43
C THR A 401 -14.18 3.27 19.88
N LYS A 402 -12.86 3.17 20.11
CA LYS A 402 -12.27 3.27 21.46
C LYS A 402 -12.51 4.64 22.10
N ALA A 403 -12.35 5.73 21.34
CA ALA A 403 -12.59 7.09 21.81
C ALA A 403 -14.06 7.31 22.21
N LYS A 404 -15.01 6.77 21.43
CA LYS A 404 -16.46 6.87 21.69
C LYS A 404 -16.98 5.94 22.78
N LEU A 405 -16.29 4.83 23.06
CA LEU A 405 -16.72 3.83 24.04
C LEU A 405 -16.62 4.28 25.50
N ILE A 406 -15.99 5.42 25.81
CA ILE A 406 -15.81 5.84 27.20
C ILE A 406 -17.09 6.30 27.90
N ASP A 407 -18.08 6.77 27.13
CA ASP A 407 -19.43 7.03 27.66
C ASP A 407 -20.13 5.74 28.16
N HIS A 408 -19.64 4.56 27.77
CA HIS A 408 -20.16 3.25 28.19
C HIS A 408 -19.26 2.50 29.18
N LEU A 409 -17.97 2.86 29.30
CA LEU A 409 -17.03 2.24 30.25
C LEU A 409 -17.33 2.60 31.71
N ALA A 410 -17.91 3.78 31.96
CA ALA A 410 -18.38 4.19 33.29
C ALA A 410 -19.45 3.24 33.89
N ALA A 411 -20.13 2.44 33.06
CA ALA A 411 -21.08 1.41 33.49
C ALA A 411 -20.47 -0.01 33.61
N SER A 412 -19.31 -0.25 33.01
CA SER A 412 -18.61 -1.55 32.97
C SER A 412 -17.69 -1.78 34.17
N ASP A 413 -17.08 -0.71 34.71
CA ASP A 413 -16.08 -0.80 35.79
C ASP A 413 -16.65 -1.25 37.15
N ILE A 414 -17.98 -1.29 37.29
CA ILE A 414 -18.68 -1.81 38.47
C ILE A 414 -18.71 -3.35 38.50
N SER A 415 -18.57 -4.03 37.36
CA SER A 415 -18.74 -5.50 37.26
C SER A 415 -17.44 -6.31 37.32
N ILE A 416 -16.28 -5.70 37.04
CA ILE A 416 -14.98 -6.40 36.96
C ILE A 416 -14.25 -6.44 38.32
N LYS A 417 -14.73 -5.67 39.32
CA LYS A 417 -14.12 -5.55 40.65
C LYS A 417 -14.30 -6.78 41.58
N ASN A 418 -15.04 -7.81 41.14
CA ASN A 418 -15.45 -8.93 42.00
C ASN A 418 -14.72 -10.28 41.75
N ALA A 419 -13.68 -10.36 40.91
CA ALA A 419 -13.18 -11.66 40.42
C ALA A 419 -11.66 -11.93 40.53
N ARG A 420 -10.94 -11.37 41.52
CA ARG A 420 -9.48 -11.62 41.64
C ARG A 420 -8.95 -11.74 43.07
N GLU A 421 -9.09 -12.93 43.67
CA GLU A 421 -8.30 -13.48 44.77
C GLU A 421 -8.25 -15.02 44.50
N ILE A 422 -7.17 -15.81 44.43
CA ILE A 422 -5.90 -15.94 45.20
C ILE A 422 -4.92 -16.83 44.37
N SER A 423 -3.59 -16.61 44.44
CA SER A 423 -2.50 -17.38 43.78
C SER A 423 -1.60 -18.13 44.80
N THR A 424 -0.93 -19.26 44.50
CA THR A 424 0.50 -19.39 44.06
C THR A 424 1.00 -20.88 44.09
N PHE A 425 2.09 -21.24 43.33
CA PHE A 425 2.86 -22.53 43.41
C PHE A 425 4.30 -22.42 42.81
N ASP A 426 5.26 -23.28 43.23
CA ASP A 426 6.70 -23.35 42.80
C ASP A 426 7.18 -24.78 42.40
N THR A 427 8.21 -24.84 41.53
CA THR A 427 8.69 -25.94 40.66
C THR A 427 10.21 -26.17 40.74
N SER A 428 10.66 -27.43 40.80
CA SER A 428 12.07 -27.82 40.53
C SER A 428 12.13 -29.27 40.03
N GLU A 429 12.85 -29.75 39.01
CA GLU A 429 13.52 -29.28 37.77
C GLU A 429 13.92 -30.61 37.02
N PRO A 430 14.68 -30.64 35.91
CA PRO A 430 14.75 -29.79 34.73
C PRO A 430 14.56 -30.62 33.43
N TRP A 431 13.77 -30.11 32.49
CA TRP A 431 13.60 -30.51 31.07
C TRP A 431 13.09 -31.91 30.67
N ARG A 432 13.31 -33.02 31.40
CA ARG A 432 12.97 -34.39 30.88
C ARG A 432 11.64 -35.01 31.28
N LYS A 433 11.06 -34.68 32.44
CA LYS A 433 9.64 -34.98 32.72
C LYS A 433 8.69 -34.07 31.93
N LYS A 434 9.21 -32.96 31.42
CA LYS A 434 8.46 -31.80 30.92
C LYS A 434 7.64 -32.11 29.67
N LEU A 435 8.15 -32.89 28.72
CA LEU A 435 7.42 -33.13 27.47
C LEU A 435 6.20 -34.06 27.68
N CYS A 436 6.38 -35.17 28.38
CA CYS A 436 5.32 -36.18 28.61
C CYS A 436 4.29 -35.77 29.69
N SER A 437 4.62 -34.83 30.59
CA SER A 437 3.66 -34.25 31.55
C SER A 437 2.82 -33.12 30.96
N LEU A 438 3.38 -32.35 30.02
CA LEU A 438 2.67 -31.23 29.38
C LEU A 438 1.65 -31.71 28.35
N LEU A 439 1.90 -32.84 27.69
CA LEU A 439 1.02 -33.39 26.66
C LEU A 439 0.83 -34.92 26.80
N PRO A 440 -0.04 -35.38 27.72
CA PRO A 440 -0.30 -36.80 27.92
C PRO A 440 -0.81 -37.48 26.64
N PRO A 441 -0.66 -38.82 26.50
CA PRO A 441 -1.21 -39.57 25.36
C PRO A 441 -2.71 -39.40 25.15
N LYS A 442 -3.45 -39.08 26.22
CA LYS A 442 -4.90 -38.83 26.16
C LYS A 442 -5.25 -37.38 25.77
N GLY A 443 -4.28 -36.51 25.53
CA GLY A 443 -4.50 -35.07 25.40
C GLY A 443 -4.49 -34.34 26.74
N ILE A 444 -4.92 -33.08 26.74
CA ILE A 444 -5.07 -32.23 27.94
C ILE A 444 -6.53 -31.81 28.08
N GLU A 445 -6.95 -31.49 29.31
CA GLU A 445 -8.18 -30.74 29.53
C GLU A 445 -7.83 -29.26 29.74
N ALA A 446 -8.44 -28.39 28.94
CA ALA A 446 -8.38 -26.94 29.09
C ALA A 446 -9.75 -26.42 29.55
N SER A 447 -9.79 -25.28 30.22
CA SER A 447 -11.06 -24.62 30.56
C SER A 447 -11.48 -23.66 29.45
N HIS A 448 -12.73 -23.74 29.01
CA HIS A 448 -13.32 -22.77 28.10
C HIS A 448 -13.19 -21.36 28.70
N PHE A 449 -12.57 -20.42 27.99
CA PHE A 449 -12.19 -19.13 28.58
C PHE A 449 -13.38 -18.28 29.08
N LYS A 450 -14.57 -18.38 28.45
CA LYS A 450 -15.81 -17.71 28.91
C LYS A 450 -16.64 -18.52 29.93
N THR A 451 -16.93 -19.79 29.65
CA THR A 451 -17.88 -20.59 30.44
C THR A 451 -17.20 -21.40 31.55
N GLY A 452 -15.88 -21.60 31.50
CA GLY A 452 -15.13 -22.44 32.43
C GLY A 452 -15.30 -23.95 32.19
N GLU A 453 -16.14 -24.36 31.24
CA GLU A 453 -16.41 -25.76 30.94
C GLU A 453 -15.14 -26.49 30.49
N PRO A 454 -14.92 -27.75 30.91
CA PRO A 454 -13.76 -28.52 30.48
C PRO A 454 -13.86 -28.88 29.00
N ILE A 455 -12.80 -28.59 28.26
CA ILE A 455 -12.60 -28.93 26.85
C ILE A 455 -11.44 -29.91 26.78
N SER A 456 -11.70 -31.11 26.26
CA SER A 456 -10.63 -32.08 26.00
C SER A 456 -9.96 -31.76 24.65
N LEU A 457 -8.64 -31.59 24.67
CA LEU A 457 -7.83 -31.31 23.49
C LEU A 457 -6.89 -32.49 23.25
N SER A 458 -7.04 -33.15 22.11
CA SER A 458 -6.11 -34.20 21.69
C SER A 458 -4.73 -33.63 21.37
N ARG A 459 -3.72 -34.50 21.33
CA ARG A 459 -2.36 -34.11 20.90
C ARG A 459 -2.33 -33.55 19.48
N ARG A 460 -3.15 -34.09 18.59
CA ARG A 460 -3.27 -33.62 17.19
C ARG A 460 -3.88 -32.23 17.12
N THR A 461 -4.92 -31.98 17.90
CA THR A 461 -5.52 -30.63 18.01
C THR A 461 -4.53 -29.62 18.58
N ILE A 462 -3.70 -30.00 19.56
CA ILE A 462 -2.68 -29.09 20.11
C ILE A 462 -1.54 -28.86 19.10
N ALA A 463 -1.15 -29.88 18.35
CA ALA A 463 -0.19 -29.72 17.25
C ALA A 463 -0.72 -28.73 16.20
N LEU A 464 -2.00 -28.82 15.83
CA LEU A 464 -2.63 -27.84 14.94
C LEU A 464 -2.60 -26.43 15.53
N PHE A 465 -2.91 -26.25 16.81
CA PHE A 465 -2.85 -24.92 17.43
C PHE A 465 -1.44 -24.35 17.47
N ILE A 466 -0.43 -25.19 17.70
CA ILE A 466 0.98 -24.77 17.61
C ILE A 466 1.31 -24.34 16.17
N LEU A 467 0.89 -25.11 15.17
CA LEU A 467 1.10 -24.77 13.77
C LEU A 467 0.41 -23.46 13.39
N MET A 468 -0.86 -23.28 13.77
CA MET A 468 -1.60 -22.03 13.59
C MET A 468 -0.92 -20.85 14.29
N THR A 469 -0.42 -21.05 15.51
CA THR A 469 0.31 -20.01 16.26
C THR A 469 1.59 -19.59 15.54
N ILE A 470 2.32 -20.54 14.96
CA ILE A 470 3.50 -20.22 14.12
C ILE A 470 3.07 -19.33 12.97
N ILE A 471 2.03 -19.72 12.23
CA ILE A 471 1.53 -18.99 11.05
C ILE A 471 1.08 -17.57 11.43
N ASP A 472 0.26 -17.42 12.47
CA ASP A 472 -0.26 -16.12 12.92
C ASP A 472 0.88 -15.15 13.31
N ILE A 473 1.87 -15.65 14.04
CA ILE A 473 3.03 -14.85 14.44
C ILE A 473 3.83 -14.44 13.18
N CYS A 474 4.07 -15.38 12.26
CA CYS A 474 4.79 -15.11 11.02
C CYS A 474 4.11 -14.03 10.18
N ASP A 475 2.77 -14.01 10.15
CA ASP A 475 1.96 -13.10 9.34
C ASP A 475 1.80 -11.70 9.91
N GLN A 476 1.74 -11.57 11.24
CA GLN A 476 1.34 -10.30 11.84
C GLN A 476 2.53 -9.47 12.33
N TYR A 477 3.64 -10.11 12.70
CA TYR A 477 4.67 -9.45 13.51
C TYR A 477 5.68 -8.67 12.65
N ILE A 478 5.77 -7.38 12.98
CA ILE A 478 6.79 -6.39 12.58
C ILE A 478 7.43 -5.80 13.85
N ASP A 479 8.34 -4.84 13.69
CA ASP A 479 8.99 -4.14 14.81
C ASP A 479 8.03 -3.47 15.79
N TYR A 480 6.83 -3.09 15.34
CA TYR A 480 5.77 -2.58 16.21
C TYR A 480 5.44 -3.56 17.35
N GLN A 481 5.19 -4.84 17.05
CA GLN A 481 4.88 -5.83 18.07
C GLN A 481 6.10 -6.12 18.95
N ASP A 482 7.30 -6.04 18.39
CA ASP A 482 8.50 -6.20 19.20
C ASP A 482 8.57 -5.12 20.29
N LYS A 483 8.27 -3.87 19.92
CA LYS A 483 8.22 -2.75 20.85
C LYS A 483 7.07 -2.86 21.85
N LEU A 484 5.88 -3.20 21.36
CA LEU A 484 4.66 -3.32 22.17
C LEU A 484 4.84 -4.32 23.31
N TYR A 485 5.57 -5.41 23.07
CA TYR A 485 5.71 -6.53 24.01
C TYR A 485 7.10 -6.68 24.64
N ALA A 486 7.98 -5.67 24.49
CA ALA A 486 9.39 -5.70 24.92
C ALA A 486 10.13 -6.98 24.45
N ASN A 487 10.00 -7.28 23.15
CA ASN A 487 10.63 -8.42 22.49
C ASN A 487 12.00 -8.05 21.85
N GLU A 488 12.73 -7.08 22.40
CA GLU A 488 14.03 -6.69 21.85
C GLU A 488 15.06 -7.84 21.93
N ASN A 489 14.81 -8.83 22.78
CA ASN A 489 15.61 -10.05 22.89
C ASN A 489 15.25 -11.13 21.84
N GLY A 490 14.21 -10.92 21.04
CA GLY A 490 13.73 -11.81 19.98
C GLY A 490 13.21 -13.17 20.42
N ARG A 491 12.85 -13.36 21.70
CA ARG A 491 12.38 -14.65 22.24
C ARG A 491 10.87 -14.81 22.27
N LEU A 492 10.15 -13.72 22.02
CA LEU A 492 8.69 -13.59 22.03
C LEU A 492 8.06 -14.04 23.36
N GLU A 493 8.66 -13.60 24.46
CA GLU A 493 8.25 -13.98 25.83
C GLU A 493 7.14 -13.09 26.39
N PHE A 494 6.73 -12.03 25.67
CA PHE A 494 5.70 -11.07 26.06
C PHE A 494 5.91 -10.52 27.49
N CYS A 495 7.16 -10.18 27.82
CA CYS A 495 7.54 -9.77 29.17
C CYS A 495 7.25 -8.29 29.46
N GLY A 496 6.93 -7.48 28.44
CA GLY A 496 6.55 -6.08 28.55
C GLY A 496 5.14 -5.78 28.05
N ASP A 497 4.68 -4.58 28.37
CA ASP A 497 3.37 -4.03 27.97
C ASP A 497 3.53 -2.54 27.65
N ASN A 498 4.24 -2.24 26.55
CA ASN A 498 4.49 -0.89 26.08
C ASN A 498 3.35 -0.42 25.18
N TRP A 499 2.22 -0.09 25.78
CA TRP A 499 1.07 0.53 25.11
C TRP A 499 1.43 1.88 24.42
N GLY A 500 2.61 2.44 24.71
CA GLY A 500 3.17 3.61 24.05
C GLY A 500 3.75 3.35 22.65
N ALA A 501 3.91 2.10 22.22
CA ALA A 501 4.35 1.82 20.85
C ALA A 501 3.38 2.43 19.82
N LEU A 502 3.91 3.18 18.85
CA LEU A 502 3.11 3.80 17.79
C LEU A 502 2.99 2.87 16.59
N TRP A 503 1.75 2.62 16.14
CA TRP A 503 1.50 1.80 14.95
C TRP A 503 1.59 2.67 13.69
N PRO A 504 2.16 2.17 12.57
CA PRO A 504 2.68 0.82 12.34
C PRO A 504 4.15 0.62 12.69
N GLY A 505 4.78 1.51 13.47
CA GLY A 505 6.23 1.47 13.71
C GLY A 505 7.00 1.75 12.42
N THR A 506 8.23 1.26 12.26
CA THR A 506 8.98 1.42 11.00
C THR A 506 8.65 0.34 9.96
N CYS A 507 7.92 -0.71 10.38
CA CYS A 507 7.71 -1.95 9.64
C CYS A 507 9.01 -2.71 9.36
N LYS A 508 10.04 -2.49 10.18
CA LYS A 508 11.24 -3.31 10.19
C LYS A 508 10.85 -4.77 10.50
N PRO A 509 11.49 -5.78 9.88
CA PRO A 509 11.08 -7.16 10.08
C PRO A 509 11.06 -7.57 11.55
N GLY A 510 9.99 -8.22 12.01
CA GLY A 510 9.81 -8.57 13.42
C GLY A 510 10.77 -9.66 13.91
N LEU A 511 11.03 -9.70 15.21
CA LEU A 511 11.91 -10.66 15.88
C LEU A 511 11.18 -11.94 16.31
N TRP A 512 10.42 -12.54 15.40
CA TRP A 512 9.59 -13.72 15.69
C TRP A 512 10.23 -15.07 15.32
N MET A 513 11.24 -15.11 14.44
CA MET A 513 11.75 -16.36 13.86
C MET A 513 12.36 -17.33 14.88
N ASN A 514 13.01 -16.87 15.95
CA ASN A 514 13.47 -17.75 17.04
C ASN A 514 12.28 -18.49 17.68
N ALA A 515 11.25 -17.74 18.10
CA ALA A 515 10.06 -18.32 18.72
C ALA A 515 9.35 -19.29 17.76
N ALA A 516 9.14 -18.87 16.50
CA ALA A 516 8.55 -19.72 15.47
C ALA A 516 9.37 -21.00 15.24
N SER A 517 10.70 -20.93 15.20
CA SER A 517 11.56 -22.10 15.01
C SER A 517 11.51 -23.08 16.20
N ARG A 518 11.36 -22.57 17.43
CA ARG A 518 11.17 -23.39 18.64
C ARG A 518 9.82 -24.10 18.63
N LEU A 519 8.76 -23.38 18.28
CA LEU A 519 7.42 -23.94 18.11
C LEU A 519 7.39 -24.98 16.98
N ALA A 520 8.10 -24.73 15.87
CA ALA A 520 8.22 -25.67 14.77
C ALA A 520 8.88 -26.99 15.22
N VAL A 521 9.99 -26.91 15.97
CA VAL A 521 10.63 -28.12 16.52
C VAL A 521 9.71 -28.84 17.51
N LEU A 522 8.98 -28.11 18.35
CA LEU A 522 7.99 -28.71 19.26
C LEU A 522 6.89 -29.45 18.48
N TYR A 523 6.36 -28.83 17.43
CA TYR A 523 5.39 -29.45 16.52
C TYR A 523 5.94 -30.76 15.94
N ASN A 524 7.15 -30.75 15.37
CA ASN A 524 7.79 -31.94 14.80
C ASN A 524 7.96 -33.07 15.85
N LEU A 525 8.34 -32.72 17.08
CA LEU A 525 8.44 -33.69 18.17
C LEU A 525 7.09 -34.34 18.51
N ILE A 526 5.99 -33.56 18.52
CA ILE A 526 4.65 -34.10 18.74
C ILE A 526 4.24 -35.07 17.62
N LEU A 527 4.52 -34.72 16.35
CA LEU A 527 4.22 -35.58 15.20
C LEU A 527 4.96 -36.93 15.29
N ARG A 528 6.26 -36.89 15.62
CA ARG A 528 7.07 -38.11 15.76
C ARG A 528 6.60 -38.98 16.90
N ASP A 529 6.23 -38.38 18.04
CA ASP A 529 5.71 -39.13 19.19
C ASP A 529 4.35 -39.78 18.87
N GLU A 530 3.47 -39.08 18.16
CA GLU A 530 2.18 -39.66 17.71
C GLU A 530 2.39 -40.81 16.71
N GLU A 531 3.32 -40.69 15.76
CA GLU A 531 3.64 -41.76 14.81
C GLU A 531 4.17 -43.01 15.54
N LEU A 532 5.10 -42.83 16.48
CA LEU A 532 5.63 -43.93 17.30
C LEU A 532 4.51 -44.60 18.12
N TYR A 533 3.67 -43.82 18.77
CA TYR A 533 2.53 -44.32 19.54
C TYR A 533 1.56 -45.12 18.67
N MET A 534 1.24 -44.63 17.47
CA MET A 534 0.35 -45.33 16.52
C MET A 534 0.94 -46.66 16.07
N GLN A 535 2.25 -46.71 15.78
CA GLN A 535 2.94 -47.94 15.41
C GLN A 535 2.98 -48.97 16.56
N GLU A 536 3.24 -48.52 17.79
CA GLU A 536 3.18 -49.38 18.98
C GLU A 536 1.78 -49.96 19.19
N ARG A 537 0.76 -49.12 19.06
CA ARG A 537 -0.64 -49.53 19.21
C ARG A 537 -1.09 -50.51 18.13
N ASN A 538 -0.71 -50.27 16.87
CA ASN A 538 -1.01 -51.17 15.76
C ASN A 538 -0.40 -52.56 15.98
N LYS A 539 0.78 -52.64 16.61
CA LYS A 539 1.40 -53.93 17.00
C LYS A 539 0.65 -54.62 18.14
N MET A 540 -0.04 -53.89 19.00
CA MET A 540 -0.86 -54.42 20.10
C MET A 540 -2.28 -54.80 19.71
N GLY A 541 -2.71 -54.51 18.47
CA GLY A 541 -4.02 -54.89 17.94
C GLY A 541 -5.20 -54.04 18.44
N GLU A 542 -4.96 -52.86 19.01
CA GLU A 542 -6.06 -51.95 19.42
C GLU A 542 -6.63 -51.18 18.21
N THR A 543 -7.96 -51.10 18.11
CA THR A 543 -8.69 -50.32 17.09
C THR A 543 -8.76 -48.82 17.39
N ILE A 544 -8.99 -48.00 16.35
CA ILE A 544 -9.15 -46.52 16.39
C ILE A 544 -10.06 -46.10 17.55
N ARG A 545 -9.63 -45.13 18.37
CA ARG A 545 -10.45 -44.55 19.43
C ARG A 545 -11.16 -43.29 18.93
N LEU A 546 -12.49 -43.25 19.08
CA LEU A 546 -13.29 -42.03 19.00
C LEU A 546 -12.79 -41.01 20.05
N GLY A 547 -12.52 -39.76 19.63
CA GLY A 547 -12.10 -38.66 20.51
C GLY A 547 -10.60 -38.33 20.56
N ARG A 548 -9.79 -38.84 19.62
CA ARG A 548 -8.36 -38.50 19.47
C ARG A 548 -8.00 -37.75 18.18
N ASP A 549 -9.01 -37.40 17.39
CA ASP A 549 -8.87 -36.69 16.11
C ASP A 549 -7.90 -37.39 15.14
N GLU A 550 -7.93 -38.74 15.12
CA GLU A 550 -7.02 -39.55 14.29
C GLU A 550 -7.28 -39.44 12.78
N ASP A 551 -8.41 -38.85 12.41
CA ASP A 551 -8.79 -38.43 11.06
C ASP A 551 -8.09 -37.13 10.61
N VAL A 552 -7.51 -36.36 11.54
CA VAL A 552 -6.76 -35.14 11.22
C VAL A 552 -5.33 -35.47 10.81
N GLU A 553 -5.00 -35.26 9.54
CA GLU A 553 -3.64 -35.43 9.03
C GLU A 553 -2.74 -34.25 9.45
N LEU A 554 -1.58 -34.56 10.04
CA LEU A 554 -0.56 -33.57 10.41
C LEU A 554 0.58 -33.59 9.38
N VAL A 555 0.90 -32.43 8.81
CA VAL A 555 1.95 -32.28 7.78
C VAL A 555 3.18 -31.59 8.38
N ILE A 556 4.39 -31.92 7.92
CA ILE A 556 5.61 -31.21 8.32
C ILE A 556 5.87 -30.09 7.29
N PRO A 557 5.76 -28.80 7.66
CA PRO A 557 6.11 -27.69 6.78
C PRO A 557 7.61 -27.72 6.40
N PRO A 558 8.01 -27.18 5.24
CA PRO A 558 9.42 -27.16 4.81
C PRO A 558 10.30 -26.18 5.61
N VAL A 559 9.69 -25.23 6.33
CA VAL A 559 10.39 -24.15 7.05
C VAL A 559 11.35 -24.67 8.13
N PHE A 560 12.40 -23.89 8.41
CA PHE A 560 13.44 -24.24 9.41
C PHE A 560 14.02 -25.65 9.23
N LYS A 561 14.27 -26.05 7.98
CA LYS A 561 14.75 -27.39 7.61
C LYS A 561 13.77 -28.47 8.11
N TYR A 562 12.54 -28.43 7.61
CA TYR A 562 11.48 -29.36 8.01
C TYR A 562 11.23 -29.38 9.51
N CYS A 563 11.17 -28.19 10.11
CA CYS A 563 10.91 -27.98 11.53
C CYS A 563 11.95 -28.70 12.42
N THR A 564 13.23 -28.70 12.04
CA THR A 564 14.31 -29.34 12.82
C THR A 564 15.34 -28.37 13.37
N LYS A 565 15.36 -27.13 12.86
CA LYS A 565 16.33 -26.12 13.28
C LYS A 565 15.67 -25.13 14.26
N VAL A 566 16.37 -24.87 15.36
CA VAL A 566 16.12 -23.70 16.22
C VAL A 566 17.12 -22.62 15.84
N LEU A 567 16.65 -21.38 15.68
CA LEU A 567 17.48 -20.22 15.40
C LEU A 567 17.98 -19.58 16.69
N ASP A 568 19.17 -18.97 16.67
CA ASP A 568 19.66 -18.18 17.79
C ASP A 568 19.04 -16.77 17.75
N PRO A 569 18.51 -16.24 18.86
CA PRO A 569 17.87 -14.93 18.86
C PRO A 569 18.85 -13.78 18.58
N ASN A 570 20.12 -13.88 19.00
CA ASN A 570 21.10 -12.84 18.73
C ASN A 570 21.52 -12.84 17.26
N GLU A 571 21.66 -14.03 16.66
CA GLU A 571 21.91 -14.14 15.21
C GLU A 571 20.74 -13.56 14.41
N GLN A 572 19.50 -13.82 14.80
CA GLN A 572 18.31 -13.25 14.17
C GLN A 572 18.30 -11.71 14.25
N ILE A 573 18.55 -11.14 15.43
CA ILE A 573 18.61 -9.69 15.63
C ILE A 573 19.67 -9.08 14.71
N ALA A 574 20.87 -9.64 14.74
CA ALA A 574 21.97 -9.14 13.91
C ALA A 574 21.67 -9.30 12.41
N ALA A 575 21.05 -10.40 11.98
CA ALA A 575 20.64 -10.58 10.58
C ALA A 575 19.65 -9.49 10.14
N ARG A 576 18.61 -9.24 10.95
CA ARG A 576 17.63 -8.16 10.74
C ARG A 576 18.29 -6.80 10.64
N ASP A 577 19.19 -6.48 11.55
CA ASP A 577 19.79 -5.17 11.64
C ASP A 577 20.73 -4.90 10.47
N LEU A 578 21.51 -5.90 10.04
CA LEU A 578 22.35 -5.84 8.85
C LEU A 578 21.51 -5.69 7.56
N TYR A 579 20.43 -6.47 7.42
CA TYR A 579 19.51 -6.33 6.29
C TYR A 579 18.91 -4.92 6.23
N TRP A 580 18.44 -4.42 7.37
CA TRP A 580 17.85 -3.10 7.49
C TRP A 580 18.87 -1.99 7.18
N GLU A 581 20.11 -2.09 7.66
CA GLU A 581 21.19 -1.16 7.30
C GLU A 581 21.42 -1.14 5.79
N ALA A 582 21.51 -2.32 5.16
CA ALA A 582 21.77 -2.42 3.73
C ALA A 582 20.65 -1.76 2.91
N ILE A 583 19.39 -2.08 3.20
CA ILE A 583 18.26 -1.64 2.36
C ILE A 583 17.85 -0.18 2.61
N CYS A 584 18.04 0.32 3.82
CA CYS A 584 17.67 1.68 4.21
C CYS A 584 18.82 2.70 4.09
N SER A 585 20.03 2.26 3.76
CA SER A 585 21.18 3.16 3.54
C SER A 585 20.96 4.12 2.37
N ASP A 586 21.71 5.22 2.38
CA ASP A 586 21.57 6.33 1.45
C ASP A 586 22.03 5.96 0.03
N ASP A 587 21.29 6.39 -0.99
CA ASP A 587 21.49 6.01 -2.40
C ASP A 587 22.43 6.96 -3.15
N ARG A 588 23.49 7.43 -2.47
CA ARG A 588 24.45 8.35 -3.09
C ARG A 588 25.17 7.70 -4.28
N LYS A 589 25.51 8.49 -5.30
CA LYS A 589 26.16 8.00 -6.53
C LYS A 589 27.50 7.30 -6.30
N ASP A 590 28.16 7.57 -5.17
CA ASP A 590 29.43 6.98 -4.71
C ASP A 590 29.23 5.86 -3.67
N ARG A 591 28.02 5.26 -3.63
CA ARG A 591 27.71 4.16 -2.71
C ARG A 591 28.68 3.00 -2.91
N ASP A 592 29.33 2.62 -1.80
CA ASP A 592 30.24 1.47 -1.71
C ASP A 592 29.41 0.17 -1.80
N TRP A 593 29.22 -0.33 -3.02
CA TRP A 593 28.44 -1.54 -3.29
C TRP A 593 29.10 -2.79 -2.69
N GLU A 594 30.43 -2.84 -2.60
CA GLU A 594 31.13 -3.94 -1.92
C GLU A 594 30.87 -3.95 -0.41
N LYS A 595 30.68 -2.78 0.23
CA LYS A 595 30.22 -2.71 1.62
C LYS A 595 28.80 -3.25 1.75
N VAL A 596 27.88 -2.83 0.86
CA VAL A 596 26.49 -3.29 0.88
C VAL A 596 26.40 -4.80 0.67
N GLU A 597 27.15 -5.34 -0.31
CA GLU A 597 27.29 -6.77 -0.56
C GLU A 597 27.75 -7.51 0.72
N ARG A 598 28.84 -7.04 1.36
CA ARG A 598 29.34 -7.67 2.59
C ARG A 598 28.33 -7.65 3.72
N THR A 599 27.58 -6.55 3.88
CA THR A 599 26.53 -6.43 4.88
C THR A 599 25.40 -7.43 4.65
N LEU A 600 24.93 -7.58 3.40
CA LEU A 600 23.88 -8.53 3.04
C LEU A 600 24.34 -9.99 3.16
N LEU A 601 25.57 -10.30 2.74
CA LEU A 601 26.15 -11.64 2.90
C LEU A 601 26.25 -12.05 4.38
N GLU A 602 26.65 -11.13 5.26
CA GLU A 602 26.68 -11.42 6.71
C GLU A 602 25.26 -11.53 7.29
N SER A 603 24.28 -10.77 6.79
CA SER A 603 22.87 -10.96 7.16
C SER A 603 22.37 -12.36 6.81
N ILE A 604 22.57 -12.79 5.55
CA ILE A 604 22.20 -14.12 5.04
C ILE A 604 22.87 -15.23 5.86
N LYS A 605 24.16 -15.08 6.15
CA LYS A 605 24.90 -16.07 6.94
C LYS A 605 24.32 -16.26 8.35
N LYS A 606 23.85 -15.18 8.97
CA LYS A 606 23.23 -15.22 10.30
C LYS A 606 21.80 -15.74 10.28
N ASN A 607 21.06 -15.51 9.20
CA ASN A 607 19.73 -16.06 9.02
C ASN A 607 19.50 -16.51 7.56
N PRO A 608 19.84 -17.77 7.23
CA PRO A 608 19.73 -18.30 5.86
C PRO A 608 18.30 -18.77 5.51
N PHE A 609 17.30 -18.46 6.34
CA PHE A 609 15.94 -18.95 6.19
C PHE A 609 14.97 -17.90 5.66
N VAL A 610 15.44 -16.71 5.28
CA VAL A 610 14.60 -15.60 4.78
C VAL A 610 15.03 -15.22 3.37
N GLY A 611 14.07 -15.00 2.47
CA GLY A 611 14.36 -14.78 1.05
C GLY A 611 14.74 -13.34 0.71
N GLU A 612 14.29 -12.36 1.48
CA GLU A 612 14.42 -10.95 1.16
C GLU A 612 15.87 -10.44 1.15
N PRO A 613 16.77 -10.84 2.08
CA PRO A 613 18.19 -10.51 1.97
C PRO A 613 18.85 -11.05 0.69
N HIS A 614 18.46 -12.25 0.24
CA HIS A 614 18.93 -12.82 -1.03
C HIS A 614 18.44 -12.00 -2.22
N LEU A 615 17.16 -11.61 -2.23
CA LEU A 615 16.60 -10.77 -3.28
C LEU A 615 17.22 -9.37 -3.32
N ALA A 616 17.48 -8.76 -2.16
CA ALA A 616 18.22 -7.49 -2.09
C ALA A 616 19.65 -7.64 -2.63
N LEU A 617 20.32 -8.74 -2.32
CA LEU A 617 21.66 -9.04 -2.83
C LEU A 617 21.66 -9.30 -4.35
N ALA A 618 20.62 -9.96 -4.87
CA ALA A 618 20.43 -10.13 -6.31
C ALA A 618 20.32 -8.77 -7.03
N GLN A 619 19.57 -7.81 -6.46
CA GLN A 619 19.51 -6.46 -7.01
C GLN A 619 20.87 -5.75 -6.97
N VAL A 620 21.64 -5.89 -5.88
CA VAL A 620 23.00 -5.36 -5.78
C VAL A 620 23.88 -5.94 -6.90
N TYR A 621 23.81 -7.24 -7.14
CA TYR A 621 24.56 -7.88 -8.22
C TYR A 621 24.11 -7.42 -9.61
N LEU A 622 22.82 -7.22 -9.84
CA LEU A 622 22.31 -6.63 -11.10
C LEU A 622 22.83 -5.20 -11.30
N ASN A 623 22.85 -4.39 -10.23
CA ASN A 623 23.41 -3.04 -10.28
C ASN A 623 24.93 -3.03 -10.60
N MET A 624 25.64 -4.11 -10.24
CA MET A 624 27.07 -4.30 -10.53
C MET A 624 27.31 -5.10 -11.82
N GLU A 625 26.27 -5.43 -12.60
CA GLU A 625 26.33 -6.28 -13.80
C GLU A 625 26.93 -7.69 -13.55
N ARG A 626 26.81 -8.19 -12.31
CA ARG A 626 27.25 -9.53 -11.87
C ARG A 626 26.11 -10.53 -12.00
N TYR A 627 25.74 -10.82 -13.25
CA TYR A 627 24.50 -11.54 -13.58
C TYR A 627 24.44 -12.99 -13.07
N GLU A 628 25.56 -13.71 -13.03
CA GLU A 628 25.56 -15.10 -12.57
C GLU A 628 25.34 -15.17 -11.04
N GLU A 629 25.98 -14.29 -10.28
CA GLU A 629 25.69 -14.17 -8.84
C GLU A 629 24.27 -13.68 -8.58
N ALA A 630 23.79 -12.69 -9.35
CA ALA A 630 22.41 -12.21 -9.24
C ALA A 630 21.38 -13.32 -9.44
N LYS A 631 21.57 -14.14 -10.48
CA LYS A 631 20.71 -15.28 -10.79
C LYS A 631 20.63 -16.25 -9.61
N LYS A 632 21.78 -16.63 -9.06
CA LYS A 632 21.86 -17.59 -7.95
C LYS A 632 21.12 -17.07 -6.71
N GLU A 633 21.34 -15.81 -6.34
CA GLU A 633 20.68 -15.22 -5.18
C GLU A 633 19.18 -15.00 -5.42
N ALA A 634 18.77 -14.64 -6.63
CA ALA A 634 17.35 -14.53 -6.99
C ALA A 634 16.62 -15.89 -6.92
N GLU A 635 17.24 -16.98 -7.38
CA GLU A 635 16.69 -18.34 -7.29
C GLU A 635 16.51 -18.79 -5.83
N GLU A 636 17.51 -18.58 -4.97
CA GLU A 636 17.41 -18.96 -3.57
C GLU A 636 16.39 -18.09 -2.81
N GLY A 637 16.38 -16.78 -3.06
CA GLY A 637 15.41 -15.86 -2.44
C GLY A 637 13.96 -16.21 -2.81
N LEU A 638 13.71 -16.52 -4.09
CA LEU A 638 12.40 -16.97 -4.56
C LEU A 638 12.00 -18.31 -3.93
N LYS A 639 12.92 -19.28 -3.90
CA LYS A 639 12.67 -20.58 -3.27
C LYS A 639 12.23 -20.42 -1.82
N LEU A 640 12.96 -19.60 -1.04
CA LEU A 640 12.63 -19.35 0.37
C LEU A 640 11.25 -18.69 0.51
N LEU A 641 10.93 -17.66 -0.27
CA LEU A 641 9.61 -17.03 -0.23
C LEU A 641 8.48 -18.00 -0.57
N LEU A 642 8.68 -18.88 -1.56
CA LEU A 642 7.71 -19.90 -1.95
C LEU A 642 7.54 -21.00 -0.89
N GLU A 643 8.62 -21.40 -0.22
CA GLU A 643 8.58 -22.37 0.90
C GLU A 643 7.83 -21.81 2.11
N TRP A 644 7.98 -20.50 2.37
CA TRP A 644 7.33 -19.82 3.48
C TRP A 644 5.86 -19.44 3.20
N GLY A 645 5.54 -19.04 1.97
CA GLY A 645 4.23 -18.48 1.63
C GLY A 645 3.94 -17.14 2.30
N ILE A 646 4.97 -16.46 2.85
CA ILE A 646 4.84 -15.21 3.59
C ILE A 646 6.14 -14.39 3.54
N SER A 647 6.04 -13.07 3.75
CA SER A 647 7.21 -12.19 3.83
C SER A 647 7.66 -11.93 5.28
N TRP A 648 8.96 -11.99 5.49
CA TRP A 648 9.62 -11.46 6.67
C TRP A 648 9.64 -9.93 6.66
N ASP A 649 9.92 -9.33 5.50
CA ASP A 649 9.80 -7.87 5.29
C ASP A 649 8.39 -7.51 4.78
N LYS A 650 7.55 -7.06 5.71
CA LYS A 650 6.12 -6.79 5.47
C LYS A 650 5.82 -5.40 4.93
N ARG A 651 6.85 -4.61 4.58
CA ARG A 651 6.62 -3.33 3.86
C ARG A 651 5.98 -3.57 2.49
N MET A 652 6.16 -4.78 1.95
CA MET A 652 5.58 -5.25 0.70
C MET A 652 4.96 -6.63 0.95
N THR A 653 3.87 -6.94 0.24
CA THR A 653 3.21 -8.25 0.38
C THR A 653 4.06 -9.35 -0.24
N TRP A 654 3.75 -10.60 0.12
CA TRP A 654 4.45 -11.78 -0.39
C TRP A 654 4.40 -11.84 -1.93
N GLU A 655 3.25 -11.57 -2.53
CA GLU A 655 3.07 -11.58 -3.99
C GLU A 655 4.02 -10.59 -4.68
N VAL A 656 4.22 -9.41 -4.08
CA VAL A 656 5.08 -8.37 -4.63
C VAL A 656 6.55 -8.78 -4.55
N TRP A 657 6.98 -9.35 -3.42
CA TRP A 657 8.34 -9.89 -3.28
C TRP A 657 8.63 -11.03 -4.26
N VAL A 658 7.69 -11.95 -4.43
CA VAL A 658 7.80 -13.03 -5.43
C VAL A 658 7.88 -12.45 -6.84
N SER A 659 7.03 -11.49 -7.16
CA SER A 659 7.03 -10.85 -8.49
C SER A 659 8.34 -10.12 -8.76
N TRP A 660 8.89 -9.40 -7.77
CA TRP A 660 10.18 -8.72 -7.87
C TRP A 660 11.34 -9.71 -8.04
N GLY A 661 11.36 -10.79 -7.26
CA GLY A 661 12.35 -11.86 -7.40
C GLY A 661 12.33 -12.50 -8.78
N ARG A 662 11.13 -12.71 -9.37
CA ARG A 662 10.99 -13.21 -10.74
C ARG A 662 11.55 -12.24 -11.77
N VAL A 663 11.23 -10.94 -11.64
CA VAL A 663 11.78 -9.88 -12.53
C VAL A 663 13.30 -9.90 -12.51
N MET A 664 13.90 -9.94 -11.32
CA MET A 664 15.36 -9.96 -11.16
C MET A 664 15.98 -11.24 -11.74
N LEU A 665 15.36 -12.40 -11.49
CA LEU A 665 15.82 -13.67 -12.03
C LEU A 665 15.82 -13.69 -13.57
N ASP A 666 14.76 -13.19 -14.19
CA ASP A 666 14.66 -13.12 -15.65
C ASP A 666 15.68 -12.14 -16.22
N LYS A 667 15.82 -10.96 -15.62
CA LYS A 667 16.83 -9.97 -16.02
C LYS A 667 18.27 -10.49 -15.87
N ALA A 668 18.54 -11.24 -14.81
CA ALA A 668 19.83 -11.92 -14.63
C ALA A 668 20.08 -12.98 -15.72
N LYS A 669 19.07 -13.78 -16.10
CA LYS A 669 19.18 -14.77 -17.19
C LYS A 669 19.40 -14.12 -18.56
N GLU A 670 18.81 -12.94 -18.77
CA GLU A 670 18.95 -12.15 -19.99
C GLU A 670 20.29 -11.39 -20.04
N ASN A 671 21.03 -11.31 -18.93
CA ASN A 671 22.19 -10.44 -18.75
C ASN A 671 21.87 -8.96 -19.06
N GLU A 672 20.68 -8.51 -18.63
CA GLU A 672 20.19 -7.15 -18.87
C GLU A 672 19.74 -6.49 -17.56
N TRP A 673 20.16 -5.26 -17.32
CA TRP A 673 19.62 -4.43 -16.26
C TRP A 673 19.46 -2.96 -16.72
N PRO A 674 18.32 -2.29 -16.44
CA PRO A 674 18.12 -0.92 -16.89
C PRO A 674 19.04 0.08 -16.19
N HIS A 675 19.71 0.93 -16.96
CA HIS A 675 20.57 2.01 -16.48
C HIS A 675 19.85 3.37 -16.41
N SER A 676 18.55 3.33 -16.12
CA SER A 676 17.75 4.55 -15.92
C SER A 676 16.62 4.34 -14.92
N ALA A 677 16.29 5.39 -14.17
CA ALA A 677 15.22 5.37 -13.17
C ALA A 677 13.88 5.02 -13.82
N ALA A 678 13.59 5.61 -15.00
CA ALA A 678 12.42 5.25 -15.80
C ALA A 678 12.46 3.78 -16.23
N GLY A 679 13.62 3.25 -16.62
CA GLY A 679 13.77 1.83 -16.95
C GLY A 679 13.46 0.91 -15.77
N ILE A 680 13.95 1.25 -14.58
CA ILE A 680 13.70 0.49 -13.34
C ILE A 680 12.22 0.52 -12.95
N THR A 681 11.57 1.69 -12.99
CA THR A 681 10.13 1.79 -12.67
C THR A 681 9.23 1.10 -13.68
N ASN A 682 9.73 0.86 -14.90
CA ASN A 682 9.00 0.22 -15.98
C ASN A 682 9.26 -1.28 -16.07
N LEU A 683 10.10 -1.84 -15.18
CA LEU A 683 10.26 -3.27 -15.05
C LEU A 683 8.91 -3.90 -14.70
N GLY A 684 8.68 -5.08 -15.25
CA GLY A 684 7.47 -5.85 -15.05
C GLY A 684 7.61 -7.17 -15.78
N LEU A 685 7.00 -8.21 -15.24
CA LEU A 685 7.11 -9.57 -15.78
C LEU A 685 5.73 -10.01 -16.24
N VAL A 686 5.61 -10.30 -17.55
CA VAL A 686 4.46 -10.97 -18.15
C VAL A 686 4.99 -12.18 -18.92
N LYS A 687 5.43 -13.21 -18.18
CA LYS A 687 5.66 -14.54 -18.73
C LYS A 687 5.33 -15.60 -17.71
#